data_AF-A0A4P5X7C8-F1
#
_entry.id   AF-A0A4P5X7C8-F1
#
_cell.length_a   1.000
_cell.length_b   1.000
_cell.length_c   1.000
_cell.angle_alpha   90.00
_cell.angle_beta   90.00
_cell.angle_gamma   90.00
#
_symmetry.space_group_name_H-M   'P 1'
#
loop_
_entity.id
_entity.type
_entity.pdbx_description
1 polymer ?
#
loop_
_entity_poly.entity_id
_entity_poly.type
_entity_poly.pdbx_seq_one_letter_code
_entity_poly.pdbx_strand_id
1 'polypeptide(L)'
;MKIALEAGRGSLALVLVAMAGLCVPLAAQAVAQEGAAAKQLAKKPVSSVMDLPRYTYKIEGKASEFLLTGEPFAKFVSEVKKNTQTTLDEYDITDKTTLKGLLGLQQAIAIFEGRTDDALAITPKLRELEDKEGVKLMQGEALAARVAAKKTAGADEAAYIEAFKKELEKRIGALPWEKVREEVKQTRSTAQIISKDLILGQVQAGLDPVVASNKGEVTGDTVTGLVRMRVMIDHQLPLMPAMAEVYGSMIDKNEKKVTVEDKWTPNLVTLGSGDKATPVVIAVWDSGVDTAIFAPKSQLWTNAKEIAGNGKDDDGNGYIDDVNGIAYDLQANYTPMLLHSVTEMKSDKALVTKHMKGMMDSQSAIDSPEAQEMRTYVSSLKPEQVQGFLEDLGLYGNYSHGTHVAGIATEGNPFARILTARLTFDYKTIAQITPSIEQAKKDAAAAEATIAYFKKAGVRVVNMSWGGGVKDIEATLEQKGAGGSTEERAKLARELFNIGKTSLENAMKNAPEILFVAAAGNSDNDNEFAEMIPSGLNVPNMVTVGAIDSSGKPTDFTTFGKNVVLYANGFEVDSYVPGGERMKFSGTSMASPNVANLAGKIVALNPKLSPTEIVEAMKRTGDPLEGHEGRIIINPKRAIGVLRGN
;
A
#
# COMPACT_ATOMS: atom_id res chain seq x y z
N MET A 1 -2.12 -2.33 13.20
CA MET A 1 -2.22 -1.32 12.12
C MET A 1 -0.91 -1.32 11.31
N LYS A 2 -0.90 -0.71 10.13
CA LYS A 2 0.27 -0.46 9.27
C LYS A 2 0.26 1.01 8.82
N ILE A 3 1.41 1.57 8.47
CA ILE A 3 1.48 2.90 7.84
C ILE A 3 0.86 2.81 6.44
N ALA A 4 0.19 3.86 5.95
CA ALA A 4 -0.30 3.97 4.57
C ALA A 4 0.82 4.33 3.57
N LEU A 5 2.04 3.82 3.82
CA LEU A 5 3.22 3.94 2.98
C LEU A 5 3.66 2.52 2.59
N GLU A 6 3.43 2.13 1.34
CA GLU A 6 3.73 0.76 0.88
C GLU A 6 5.23 0.52 0.60
N ALA A 7 6.03 1.59 0.57
CA ALA A 7 7.45 1.62 0.23
C ALA A 7 8.37 1.04 1.34
N GLY A 8 8.16 -0.24 1.68
CA GLY A 8 9.02 -0.98 2.61
C GLY A 8 8.46 -2.35 2.96
N ARG A 9 7.19 -2.40 3.41
CA ARG A 9 6.47 -3.66 3.67
C ARG A 9 5.54 -4.09 2.53
N GLY A 10 5.04 -3.17 1.71
CA GLY A 10 4.32 -3.49 0.48
C GLY A 10 5.31 -3.97 -0.59
N SER A 11 6.09 -3.05 -1.15
CA SER A 11 7.00 -3.23 -2.31
C SER A 11 7.95 -4.44 -2.27
N LEU A 12 8.33 -4.95 -1.10
CA LEU A 12 9.21 -6.12 -0.97
C LEU A 12 8.58 -7.35 -0.27
N ALA A 13 7.34 -7.26 0.22
CA ALA A 13 6.44 -8.42 0.21
C ALA A 13 5.88 -8.65 -1.20
N LEU A 14 5.91 -7.62 -2.06
CA LEU A 14 5.53 -7.62 -3.47
C LEU A 14 6.42 -8.47 -4.39
N VAL A 15 7.18 -9.45 -3.89
CA VAL A 15 7.58 -10.58 -4.74
C VAL A 15 6.57 -11.72 -4.68
N LEU A 16 5.74 -11.80 -3.64
CA LEU A 16 4.47 -12.53 -3.69
C LEU A 16 3.43 -11.80 -4.55
N VAL A 17 3.39 -10.46 -4.51
CA VAL A 17 2.30 -9.66 -5.10
C VAL A 17 2.64 -8.96 -6.43
N ALA A 18 3.88 -8.59 -6.75
CA ALA A 18 4.26 -8.11 -8.11
C ALA A 18 4.43 -9.26 -9.13
N MET A 19 4.15 -10.51 -8.71
CA MET A 19 3.72 -11.57 -9.64
C MET A 19 2.22 -11.45 -10.01
N ALA A 20 1.58 -10.34 -9.62
CA ALA A 20 0.43 -9.73 -10.25
C ALA A 20 0.81 -8.40 -10.93
N GLY A 21 1.97 -8.38 -11.60
CA GLY A 21 2.01 -7.68 -12.89
C GLY A 21 0.88 -8.26 -13.72
N LEU A 22 -0.22 -7.50 -13.82
CA LEU A 22 -1.60 -7.92 -14.17
C LEU A 22 -2.41 -8.49 -12.98
N CYS A 23 -3.29 -7.66 -12.39
CA CYS A 23 -4.65 -7.96 -11.86
C CYS A 23 -5.20 -6.79 -11.00
N VAL A 24 -6.53 -6.51 -11.08
CA VAL A 24 -7.40 -5.75 -10.10
C VAL A 24 -7.50 -4.23 -10.41
N PRO A 25 -8.66 -3.51 -10.27
CA PRO A 25 -10.10 -3.83 -10.53
C PRO A 25 -10.92 -2.57 -11.05
N LEU A 26 -12.25 -2.34 -11.00
CA LEU A 26 -13.51 -3.12 -10.80
C LEU A 26 -14.74 -2.39 -11.43
N ALA A 27 -15.43 -2.92 -12.46
CA ALA A 27 -16.82 -2.57 -12.85
C ALA A 27 -17.45 -3.59 -13.85
N ALA A 28 -18.76 -3.52 -14.16
CA ALA A 28 -19.44 -4.56 -14.96
C ALA A 28 -20.56 -4.08 -15.90
N GLN A 29 -20.70 -4.77 -17.04
CA GLN A 29 -21.98 -5.21 -17.62
C GLN A 29 -21.74 -6.43 -18.52
N ALA A 30 -22.76 -7.26 -18.74
CA ALA A 30 -22.62 -8.62 -19.29
C ALA A 30 -23.35 -8.81 -20.62
N VAL A 31 -22.79 -9.68 -21.48
CA VAL A 31 -23.47 -10.28 -22.64
C VAL A 31 -23.08 -11.76 -22.71
N ALA A 32 -24.05 -12.64 -22.97
CA ALA A 32 -23.84 -14.08 -23.08
C ALA A 32 -23.68 -14.52 -24.55
N GLN A 33 -23.16 -15.74 -24.76
CA GLN A 33 -23.27 -16.43 -26.06
C GLN A 33 -23.47 -17.94 -25.87
N GLU A 34 -24.29 -18.54 -26.73
CA GLU A 34 -24.76 -19.92 -26.62
C GLU A 34 -23.87 -20.91 -27.39
N GLY A 35 -23.80 -22.18 -26.94
CA GLY A 35 -23.14 -23.24 -27.70
C GLY A 35 -23.17 -24.63 -27.05
N ALA A 36 -23.93 -25.55 -27.66
CA ALA A 36 -23.91 -27.01 -27.45
C ALA A 36 -24.01 -27.53 -25.99
N ALA A 37 -25.24 -27.81 -25.54
CA ALA A 37 -25.50 -28.33 -24.20
C ALA A 37 -25.13 -29.82 -24.02
N ALA A 38 -24.03 -30.08 -23.30
CA ALA A 38 -24.00 -31.20 -22.38
C ALA A 38 -24.89 -30.87 -21.16
N LYS A 39 -25.44 -31.88 -20.46
CA LYS A 39 -26.11 -31.66 -19.16
C LYS A 39 -25.06 -31.38 -18.08
N GLN A 40 -24.54 -30.17 -18.06
CA GLN A 40 -23.75 -29.66 -16.95
C GLN A 40 -24.64 -29.60 -15.70
N LEU A 41 -24.15 -30.12 -14.58
CA LEU A 41 -24.83 -30.00 -13.30
C LEU A 41 -24.93 -28.50 -12.94
N ALA A 42 -26.06 -28.10 -12.34
CA ALA A 42 -26.22 -26.73 -11.88
C ALA A 42 -25.13 -26.41 -10.85
N LYS A 43 -24.32 -25.39 -11.15
CA LYS A 43 -23.24 -24.94 -10.27
C LYS A 43 -23.78 -24.47 -8.93
N LYS A 44 -22.99 -24.67 -7.87
CA LYS A 44 -23.27 -24.16 -6.52
C LYS A 44 -23.15 -22.64 -6.55
N PRO A 45 -24.19 -21.86 -6.17
CA PRO A 45 -24.10 -20.41 -6.14
C PRO A 45 -23.07 -19.94 -5.11
N VAL A 46 -22.33 -18.88 -5.44
CA VAL A 46 -21.34 -18.26 -4.56
C VAL A 46 -21.79 -16.85 -4.21
N SER A 47 -22.07 -16.62 -2.93
CA SER A 47 -22.44 -15.32 -2.35
C SER A 47 -21.28 -14.68 -1.59
N SER A 48 -20.32 -15.49 -1.14
CA SER A 48 -19.14 -15.10 -0.37
C SER A 48 -17.96 -16.00 -0.71
N VAL A 49 -16.73 -15.50 -0.51
CA VAL A 49 -15.51 -16.32 -0.57
C VAL A 49 -15.54 -17.48 0.46
N MET A 50 -16.38 -17.38 1.49
CA MET A 50 -16.62 -18.44 2.48
C MET A 50 -17.41 -19.64 1.93
N ASP A 51 -18.10 -19.49 0.80
CA ASP A 51 -18.89 -20.57 0.19
C ASP A 51 -18.01 -21.55 -0.62
N LEU A 52 -16.75 -21.16 -0.86
CA LEU A 52 -15.79 -21.90 -1.69
C LEU A 52 -15.02 -22.97 -0.90
N PRO A 53 -14.63 -24.07 -1.55
CA PRO A 53 -13.90 -25.15 -0.89
C PRO A 53 -12.50 -24.67 -0.48
N ARG A 54 -12.18 -24.90 0.80
CA ARG A 54 -10.87 -24.58 1.39
C ARG A 54 -9.97 -25.82 1.34
N TYR A 55 -8.79 -25.68 0.77
CA TYR A 55 -7.82 -26.76 0.60
C TYR A 55 -6.54 -26.47 1.38
N THR A 56 -6.11 -27.45 2.17
CA THR A 56 -4.80 -27.50 2.82
C THR A 56 -3.92 -28.50 2.09
N TYR A 57 -2.67 -28.12 1.83
CA TYR A 57 -1.67 -28.96 1.18
C TYR A 57 -0.49 -29.15 2.13
N LYS A 58 0.28 -30.22 1.95
CA LYS A 58 1.47 -30.48 2.75
C LYS A 58 2.73 -30.41 1.91
N ILE A 59 3.75 -29.72 2.42
CA ILE A 59 5.09 -29.67 1.86
C ILE A 59 6.12 -30.22 2.86
N GLU A 60 7.26 -30.67 2.37
CA GLU A 60 8.33 -31.26 3.17
C GLU A 60 9.55 -30.32 3.24
N GLY A 61 10.18 -30.24 4.42
CA GLY A 61 11.32 -29.35 4.66
C GLY A 61 10.93 -27.88 4.74
N LYS A 62 11.85 -26.99 4.33
CA LYS A 62 11.59 -25.55 4.21
C LYS A 62 10.84 -25.23 2.92
N ALA A 63 10.08 -24.13 2.88
CA ALA A 63 9.44 -23.66 1.66
C ALA A 63 10.48 -23.19 0.62
N SER A 64 11.56 -22.54 1.07
CA SER A 64 12.67 -22.08 0.24
C SER A 64 13.38 -23.24 -0.49
N GLU A 65 13.53 -24.38 0.20
CA GLU A 65 14.09 -25.62 -0.34
C GLU A 65 13.07 -26.35 -1.23
N PHE A 66 11.83 -26.54 -0.73
CA PHE A 66 10.74 -27.23 -1.43
C PHE A 66 10.43 -26.60 -2.79
N LEU A 67 10.43 -25.26 -2.87
CA LEU A 67 10.20 -24.48 -4.08
C LEU A 67 11.14 -24.87 -5.23
N LEU A 68 12.36 -25.33 -4.93
CA LEU A 68 13.37 -25.72 -5.91
C LEU A 68 13.36 -27.22 -6.26
N THR A 69 12.52 -28.03 -5.61
CA THR A 69 12.47 -29.49 -5.87
C THR A 69 11.86 -29.82 -7.23
N GLY A 70 12.22 -30.98 -7.79
CA GLY A 70 11.67 -31.47 -9.07
C GLY A 70 10.32 -32.16 -8.90
N GLU A 71 10.36 -33.49 -8.76
CA GLU A 71 9.16 -34.34 -8.66
C GLU A 71 8.21 -33.98 -7.48
N PRO A 72 8.68 -33.63 -6.27
CA PRO A 72 7.78 -33.26 -5.16
C PRO A 72 6.95 -32.00 -5.48
N PHE A 73 7.58 -30.95 -6.00
CA PHE A 73 6.87 -29.74 -6.42
C PHE A 73 5.89 -30.03 -7.57
N ALA A 74 6.26 -30.87 -8.53
CA ALA A 74 5.36 -31.26 -9.63
C ALA A 74 4.12 -32.03 -9.15
N LYS A 75 4.26 -32.91 -8.14
CA LYS A 75 3.12 -33.60 -7.49
C LYS A 75 2.18 -32.62 -6.79
N PHE A 76 2.74 -31.68 -6.01
CA PHE A 76 2.01 -30.60 -5.37
C PHE A 76 1.22 -29.76 -6.41
N VAL A 77 1.87 -29.31 -7.50
CA VAL A 77 1.20 -28.57 -8.58
C VAL A 77 0.04 -29.37 -9.20
N SER A 78 0.18 -30.69 -9.37
CA SER A 78 -0.87 -31.56 -9.90
C SER A 78 -2.11 -31.62 -8.98
N GLU A 79 -1.92 -31.64 -7.66
CA GLU A 79 -3.01 -31.59 -6.68
C GLU A 79 -3.69 -30.20 -6.66
N VAL A 80 -2.90 -29.13 -6.65
CA VAL A 80 -3.40 -27.74 -6.73
C VAL A 80 -4.21 -27.53 -8.01
N LYS A 81 -3.74 -28.04 -9.16
CA LYS A 81 -4.43 -28.02 -10.45
C LYS A 81 -5.79 -28.69 -10.39
N LYS A 82 -5.86 -29.90 -9.82
CA LYS A 82 -7.10 -30.67 -9.64
C LYS A 82 -8.11 -29.87 -8.82
N ASN A 83 -7.71 -29.40 -7.64
CA ASN A 83 -8.59 -28.69 -6.70
C ASN A 83 -9.06 -27.34 -7.28
N THR A 84 -8.20 -26.61 -7.99
CA THR A 84 -8.54 -25.38 -8.72
C THR A 84 -9.58 -25.65 -9.82
N GLN A 85 -9.41 -26.74 -10.59
CA GLN A 85 -10.35 -27.13 -11.64
C GLN A 85 -11.71 -27.54 -11.05
N THR A 86 -11.73 -28.39 -10.01
CA THR A 86 -12.96 -28.76 -9.28
C THR A 86 -13.71 -27.53 -8.78
N THR A 87 -13.00 -26.54 -8.24
CA THR A 87 -13.59 -25.27 -7.78
C THR A 87 -14.26 -24.51 -8.92
N LEU A 88 -13.57 -24.37 -10.06
CA LEU A 88 -14.11 -23.68 -11.24
C LEU A 88 -15.24 -24.44 -11.95
N ASP A 89 -15.31 -25.76 -11.83
CA ASP A 89 -16.37 -26.59 -12.43
C ASP A 89 -17.63 -26.67 -11.55
N GLU A 90 -17.49 -26.82 -10.23
CA GLU A 90 -18.61 -27.02 -9.32
C GLU A 90 -19.29 -25.71 -8.85
N TYR A 91 -18.60 -24.57 -8.88
CA TYR A 91 -19.06 -23.32 -8.27
C TYR A 91 -19.30 -22.19 -9.29
N ASP A 92 -20.33 -21.38 -9.03
CA ASP A 92 -20.74 -20.24 -9.86
C ASP A 92 -20.09 -18.95 -9.37
N ILE A 93 -18.82 -18.78 -9.71
CA ILE A 93 -17.94 -17.72 -9.20
C ILE A 93 -18.14 -16.46 -10.05
N THR A 94 -19.06 -15.60 -9.62
CA THR A 94 -19.38 -14.33 -10.29
C THR A 94 -18.51 -13.15 -9.84
N ASP A 95 -17.82 -13.26 -8.69
CA ASP A 95 -16.80 -12.28 -8.28
C ASP A 95 -15.60 -12.32 -9.24
N LYS A 96 -15.35 -11.20 -9.91
CA LYS A 96 -14.20 -11.02 -10.79
C LYS A 96 -12.88 -11.34 -10.09
N THR A 97 -12.72 -10.96 -8.82
CA THR A 97 -11.44 -11.03 -8.10
C THR A 97 -11.03 -12.48 -7.92
N THR A 98 -11.94 -13.29 -7.36
CA THR A 98 -11.73 -14.71 -7.10
C THR A 98 -11.63 -15.52 -8.39
N LEU A 99 -12.50 -15.24 -9.37
CA LEU A 99 -12.43 -15.90 -10.68
C LEU A 99 -11.11 -15.61 -11.40
N LYS A 100 -10.66 -14.34 -11.39
CA LYS A 100 -9.37 -13.93 -11.98
C LYS A 100 -8.18 -14.53 -11.22
N GLY A 101 -8.26 -14.65 -9.90
CA GLY A 101 -7.26 -15.35 -9.08
C GLY A 101 -7.10 -16.82 -9.47
N LEU A 102 -8.21 -17.57 -9.56
CA LEU A 102 -8.23 -18.98 -9.96
C LEU A 102 -7.76 -19.19 -11.41
N LEU A 103 -8.22 -18.36 -12.35
CA LEU A 103 -7.76 -18.40 -13.75
C LEU A 103 -6.25 -18.05 -13.87
N GLY A 104 -5.77 -17.07 -13.10
CA GLY A 104 -4.34 -16.75 -13.03
C GLY A 104 -3.49 -17.88 -12.45
N LEU A 105 -4.01 -18.62 -11.47
CA LEU A 105 -3.38 -19.84 -10.97
C LEU A 105 -3.37 -20.95 -12.05
N GLN A 106 -4.48 -21.17 -12.78
CA GLN A 106 -4.49 -22.11 -13.91
C GLN A 106 -3.50 -21.72 -15.01
N GLN A 107 -3.34 -20.43 -15.30
CA GLN A 107 -2.35 -19.93 -16.27
C GLN A 107 -0.92 -20.18 -15.77
N ALA A 108 -0.62 -19.91 -14.51
CA ALA A 108 0.69 -20.22 -13.91
C ALA A 108 1.01 -21.72 -13.99
N ILE A 109 0.06 -22.58 -13.62
CA ILE A 109 0.18 -24.05 -13.72
C ILE A 109 0.42 -24.50 -15.17
N ALA A 110 -0.30 -23.92 -16.15
CA ALA A 110 -0.09 -24.23 -17.56
C ALA A 110 1.30 -23.81 -18.06
N ILE A 111 1.85 -22.69 -17.56
CA ILE A 111 3.23 -22.27 -17.89
C ILE A 111 4.25 -23.23 -17.27
N PHE A 112 4.10 -23.62 -16.00
CA PHE A 112 4.97 -24.59 -15.30
C PHE A 112 4.98 -25.96 -15.98
N GLU A 113 3.82 -26.46 -16.41
CA GLU A 113 3.69 -27.72 -17.17
C GLU A 113 4.14 -27.59 -18.64
N GLY A 114 4.67 -26.44 -19.07
CA GLY A 114 5.10 -26.19 -20.45
C GLY A 114 3.97 -26.06 -21.48
N ARG A 115 2.70 -26.13 -21.04
CA ARG A 115 1.47 -26.04 -21.85
C ARG A 115 1.17 -24.58 -22.25
N THR A 116 2.10 -23.99 -22.99
CA THR A 116 2.10 -22.54 -23.24
C THR A 116 0.95 -22.04 -24.14
N ASP A 117 0.40 -22.86 -25.03
CA ASP A 117 -0.80 -22.50 -25.80
C ASP A 117 -2.07 -22.53 -24.93
N ASP A 118 -2.20 -23.47 -24.00
CA ASP A 118 -3.28 -23.49 -23.00
C ASP A 118 -3.20 -22.29 -22.06
N ALA A 119 -1.98 -21.89 -21.68
CA ALA A 119 -1.74 -20.68 -20.91
C ALA A 119 -2.23 -19.42 -21.66
N LEU A 120 -2.00 -19.34 -22.97
CA LEU A 120 -2.52 -18.24 -23.80
C LEU A 120 -4.04 -18.26 -23.96
N ALA A 121 -4.68 -19.44 -24.01
CA ALA A 121 -6.13 -19.57 -24.10
C ALA A 121 -6.88 -18.99 -22.88
N ILE A 122 -6.20 -18.80 -21.75
CA ILE A 122 -6.75 -18.15 -20.54
C ILE A 122 -6.67 -16.61 -20.63
N THR A 123 -5.72 -16.06 -21.40
CA THR A 123 -5.47 -14.60 -21.49
C THR A 123 -6.70 -13.75 -21.86
N PRO A 124 -7.57 -14.13 -22.82
CA PRO A 124 -8.78 -13.35 -23.13
C PRO A 124 -9.72 -13.21 -21.95
N LYS A 125 -9.93 -14.29 -21.17
CA LYS A 125 -10.77 -14.27 -19.97
C LYS A 125 -10.20 -13.36 -18.90
N LEU A 126 -8.87 -13.33 -18.75
CA LEU A 126 -8.20 -12.39 -17.85
C LEU A 126 -8.34 -10.94 -18.32
N ARG A 127 -8.32 -10.68 -19.64
CA ARG A 127 -8.62 -9.34 -20.22
C ARG A 127 -10.06 -8.91 -19.98
N GLU A 128 -11.03 -9.81 -20.09
CA GLU A 128 -12.45 -9.53 -19.82
C GLU A 128 -12.69 -9.18 -18.35
N LEU A 129 -11.96 -9.85 -17.45
CA LEU A 129 -11.98 -9.62 -16.00
C LEU A 129 -11.08 -8.45 -15.55
N GLU A 130 -10.47 -7.70 -16.47
CA GLU A 130 -9.66 -6.52 -16.15
C GLU A 130 -10.35 -5.20 -16.54
N ASP A 131 -10.22 -4.21 -15.66
CA ASP A 131 -10.99 -2.97 -15.67
C ASP A 131 -10.08 -1.74 -15.94
N LYS A 132 -8.85 -1.75 -15.40
CA LYS A 132 -7.81 -0.77 -15.77
C LYS A 132 -7.38 -0.97 -17.23
N GLU A 133 -7.48 0.08 -18.05
CA GLU A 133 -7.26 -0.05 -19.49
C GLU A 133 -5.82 -0.41 -19.86
N GLY A 134 -4.81 0.16 -19.20
CA GLY A 134 -3.40 -0.16 -19.45
C GLY A 134 -3.06 -1.60 -19.10
N VAL A 135 -3.37 -2.02 -17.87
CA VAL A 135 -3.29 -3.41 -17.39
C VAL A 135 -3.99 -4.37 -18.38
N LYS A 136 -5.20 -4.04 -18.82
CA LYS A 136 -5.99 -4.83 -19.81
C LYS A 136 -5.32 -4.92 -21.18
N LEU A 137 -4.69 -3.85 -21.66
CA LEU A 137 -3.93 -3.81 -22.92
C LEU A 137 -2.63 -4.64 -22.82
N MET A 138 -1.93 -4.55 -21.68
CA MET A 138 -0.70 -5.28 -21.39
C MET A 138 -0.93 -6.78 -21.12
N GLN A 139 -2.15 -7.16 -20.71
CA GLN A 139 -2.51 -8.49 -20.22
C GLN A 139 -2.06 -9.62 -21.14
N GLY A 140 -1.01 -10.34 -20.74
CA GLY A 140 -0.47 -11.49 -21.44
C GLY A 140 0.36 -11.20 -22.70
N GLU A 141 0.65 -9.95 -23.06
CA GLU A 141 1.49 -9.66 -24.24
C GLU A 141 2.93 -10.17 -24.06
N ALA A 142 3.49 -10.09 -22.84
CA ALA A 142 4.79 -10.70 -22.53
C ALA A 142 4.76 -12.24 -22.62
N LEU A 143 3.63 -12.88 -22.29
CA LEU A 143 3.44 -14.33 -22.49
C LEU A 143 3.34 -14.66 -23.98
N ALA A 144 2.60 -13.87 -24.75
CA ALA A 144 2.44 -14.06 -26.20
C ALA A 144 3.77 -13.83 -26.95
N ALA A 145 4.58 -12.85 -26.52
CA ALA A 145 5.94 -12.64 -27.02
C ALA A 145 6.83 -13.87 -26.77
N ARG A 146 6.78 -14.46 -25.57
CA ARG A 146 7.53 -15.69 -25.24
C ARG A 146 7.11 -16.87 -26.10
N VAL A 147 5.81 -17.08 -26.32
CA VAL A 147 5.33 -18.21 -27.15
C VAL A 147 5.71 -18.01 -28.62
N ALA A 148 5.60 -16.80 -29.15
CA ALA A 148 6.04 -16.48 -30.50
C ALA A 148 7.56 -16.70 -30.67
N ALA A 149 8.37 -16.20 -29.73
CA ALA A 149 9.83 -16.36 -29.73
C ALA A 149 10.27 -17.82 -29.64
N LYS A 150 9.60 -18.65 -28.81
CA LYS A 150 9.91 -20.07 -28.70
C LYS A 150 9.59 -20.82 -30.01
N LYS A 151 8.54 -20.40 -30.72
CA LYS A 151 8.15 -20.95 -32.03
C LYS A 151 9.11 -20.55 -33.17
N THR A 152 9.93 -19.51 -33.01
CA THR A 152 10.95 -19.09 -34.01
C THR A 152 12.37 -19.49 -33.67
N ALA A 153 12.77 -19.55 -32.39
CA ALA A 153 14.16 -19.81 -31.97
C ALA A 153 14.45 -21.27 -31.56
N GLY A 154 13.41 -22.08 -31.28
CA GLY A 154 13.58 -23.47 -30.87
C GLY A 154 14.20 -23.61 -29.47
N ALA A 155 15.46 -24.05 -29.40
CA ALA A 155 16.17 -24.38 -28.16
C ALA A 155 17.46 -23.55 -27.93
N ASP A 156 17.81 -22.64 -28.84
CA ASP A 156 18.93 -21.71 -28.64
C ASP A 156 18.47 -20.55 -27.73
N GLU A 157 19.10 -20.41 -26.58
CA GLU A 157 18.74 -19.43 -25.55
C GLU A 157 19.00 -17.97 -26.00
N ALA A 158 20.10 -17.72 -26.70
CA ALA A 158 20.44 -16.38 -27.18
C ALA A 158 19.51 -15.94 -28.32
N ALA A 159 19.23 -16.85 -29.26
CA ALA A 159 18.25 -16.62 -30.32
C ALA A 159 16.82 -16.46 -29.74
N TYR A 160 16.48 -17.20 -28.68
CA TYR A 160 15.18 -17.06 -27.99
C TYR A 160 15.03 -15.71 -27.29
N ILE A 161 16.06 -15.24 -26.58
CA ILE A 161 16.08 -13.90 -25.96
C ILE A 161 15.92 -12.81 -27.03
N GLU A 162 16.68 -12.89 -28.13
CA GLU A 162 16.62 -11.91 -29.21
C GLU A 162 15.31 -11.95 -30.02
N ALA A 163 14.69 -13.12 -30.16
CA ALA A 163 13.35 -13.25 -30.73
C ALA A 163 12.27 -12.69 -29.77
N PHE A 164 12.44 -12.92 -28.47
CA PHE A 164 11.54 -12.40 -27.43
C PHE A 164 11.56 -10.87 -27.37
N LYS A 165 12.74 -10.24 -27.40
CA LYS A 165 12.86 -8.77 -27.48
C LYS A 165 12.06 -8.20 -28.64
N LYS A 166 12.22 -8.78 -29.84
CA LYS A 166 11.58 -8.30 -31.09
C LYS A 166 10.07 -8.47 -31.07
N GLU A 167 9.56 -9.60 -30.58
CA GLU A 167 8.12 -9.80 -30.41
C GLU A 167 7.54 -8.90 -29.30
N LEU A 168 8.26 -8.68 -28.20
CA LEU A 168 7.83 -7.76 -27.14
C LEU A 168 7.81 -6.31 -27.64
N GLU A 169 8.85 -5.85 -28.35
CA GLU A 169 8.86 -4.47 -28.89
C GLU A 169 7.69 -4.24 -29.85
N LYS A 170 7.48 -5.17 -30.78
CA LYS A 170 6.39 -5.17 -31.75
C LYS A 170 5.00 -5.14 -31.10
N ARG A 171 4.80 -5.85 -29.99
CA ARG A 171 3.50 -5.94 -29.29
C ARG A 171 3.19 -4.68 -28.51
N ILE A 172 4.07 -4.32 -27.59
CA ILE A 172 3.84 -3.19 -26.68
C ILE A 172 3.96 -1.86 -27.44
N GLY A 173 4.83 -1.78 -28.46
CA GLY A 173 4.93 -0.64 -29.37
C GLY A 173 3.74 -0.44 -30.31
N ALA A 174 2.78 -1.37 -30.35
CA ALA A 174 1.50 -1.22 -31.03
C ALA A 174 0.37 -0.72 -30.10
N LEU A 175 0.62 -0.62 -28.78
CA LEU A 175 -0.33 -0.12 -27.79
C LEU A 175 -0.25 1.42 -27.67
N PRO A 176 -1.35 2.13 -27.33
CA PRO A 176 -1.31 3.59 -27.15
C PRO A 176 -0.46 3.98 -25.95
N TRP A 177 0.67 4.68 -26.15
CA TRP A 177 1.65 5.01 -25.10
C TRP A 177 1.02 5.63 -23.85
N GLU A 178 0.18 6.66 -24.02
CA GLU A 178 -0.50 7.36 -22.91
C GLU A 178 -1.38 6.47 -22.04
N LYS A 179 -1.73 5.27 -22.52
CA LYS A 179 -2.57 4.29 -21.82
C LYS A 179 -1.81 3.13 -21.19
N VAL A 180 -0.51 2.95 -21.50
CA VAL A 180 0.31 1.82 -21.00
C VAL A 180 1.64 2.23 -20.40
N ARG A 181 1.97 3.54 -20.42
CA ARG A 181 3.28 4.04 -19.99
C ARG A 181 3.61 3.72 -18.53
N GLU A 182 2.63 3.77 -17.63
CA GLU A 182 2.85 3.47 -16.22
C GLU A 182 3.03 1.97 -15.95
N GLU A 183 2.29 1.07 -16.61
CA GLU A 183 2.54 -0.37 -16.53
C GLU A 183 3.90 -0.75 -17.16
N VAL A 184 4.30 -0.11 -18.27
CA VAL A 184 5.61 -0.31 -18.90
C VAL A 184 6.74 0.13 -17.96
N LYS A 185 6.60 1.30 -17.31
CA LYS A 185 7.52 1.81 -16.29
C LYS A 185 7.62 0.88 -15.09
N GLN A 186 6.49 0.50 -14.50
CA GLN A 186 6.44 -0.38 -13.33
C GLN A 186 7.08 -1.73 -13.65
N THR A 187 6.76 -2.32 -14.82
CA THR A 187 7.34 -3.60 -15.24
C THR A 187 8.85 -3.49 -15.49
N ARG A 188 9.35 -2.36 -16.03
CA ARG A 188 10.80 -2.08 -16.11
C ARG A 188 11.44 -2.08 -14.73
N SER A 189 10.89 -1.32 -13.77
CA SER A 189 11.44 -1.22 -12.41
C SER A 189 11.50 -2.58 -11.72
N THR A 190 10.43 -3.40 -11.81
CA THR A 190 10.44 -4.77 -11.27
C THR A 190 11.49 -5.65 -11.95
N ALA A 191 11.59 -5.59 -13.29
CA ALA A 191 12.54 -6.37 -14.07
C ALA A 191 14.02 -6.01 -13.82
N GLN A 192 14.30 -4.80 -13.32
CA GLN A 192 15.65 -4.37 -12.89
C GLN A 192 15.99 -4.73 -11.43
N ILE A 193 15.02 -5.19 -10.64
CA ILE A 193 15.20 -5.47 -9.19
C ILE A 193 15.17 -6.97 -8.89
N ILE A 194 14.32 -7.73 -9.58
CA ILE A 194 14.04 -9.12 -9.20
C ILE A 194 15.22 -10.06 -9.51
N SER A 195 15.67 -10.80 -8.50
CA SER A 195 16.71 -11.83 -8.60
C SER A 195 16.24 -13.14 -7.97
N LYS A 196 16.90 -14.27 -8.31
CA LYS A 196 16.60 -15.57 -7.68
C LYS A 196 16.83 -15.53 -6.17
N ASP A 197 17.91 -14.88 -5.76
CA ASP A 197 18.32 -14.83 -4.35
C ASP A 197 17.43 -13.88 -3.53
N LEU A 198 16.88 -12.83 -4.16
CA LEU A 198 15.83 -12.00 -3.57
C LEU A 198 14.57 -12.83 -3.30
N ILE A 199 14.07 -13.56 -4.31
CA ILE A 199 12.89 -14.45 -4.19
C ILE A 199 13.12 -15.48 -3.08
N LEU A 200 14.26 -16.16 -3.07
CA LEU A 200 14.56 -17.19 -2.07
C LEU A 200 14.73 -16.60 -0.67
N GLY A 201 15.36 -15.43 -0.52
CA GLY A 201 15.49 -14.74 0.76
C GLY A 201 14.14 -14.29 1.35
N GLN A 202 13.21 -13.86 0.50
CA GLN A 202 11.84 -13.54 0.92
C GLN A 202 11.07 -14.78 1.39
N VAL A 203 11.20 -15.92 0.70
CA VAL A 203 10.60 -17.20 1.15
C VAL A 203 11.24 -17.67 2.45
N GLN A 204 12.56 -17.60 2.56
CA GLN A 204 13.32 -17.98 3.74
C GLN A 204 12.96 -17.14 4.97
N ALA A 205 12.79 -15.82 4.80
CA ALA A 205 12.45 -14.91 5.90
C ALA A 205 10.97 -14.92 6.26
N GLY A 206 10.08 -15.04 5.27
CA GLY A 206 8.64 -14.83 5.43
C GLY A 206 7.78 -16.10 5.50
N LEU A 207 8.22 -17.22 4.93
CA LEU A 207 7.41 -18.43 4.77
C LEU A 207 8.00 -19.66 5.47
N ASP A 208 9.32 -19.86 5.47
CA ASP A 208 9.94 -20.99 6.19
C ASP A 208 9.54 -21.07 7.68
N PRO A 209 9.49 -19.96 8.45
CA PRO A 209 9.03 -20.01 9.84
C PRO A 209 7.56 -20.38 9.99
N VAL A 210 6.72 -19.96 9.03
CA VAL A 210 5.27 -20.21 9.01
C VAL A 210 4.99 -21.68 8.72
N VAL A 211 5.68 -22.25 7.72
CA VAL A 211 5.59 -23.68 7.37
C VAL A 211 6.10 -24.56 8.51
N ALA A 212 7.18 -24.15 9.18
CA ALA A 212 7.67 -24.85 10.38
C ALA A 212 6.64 -24.83 11.51
N SER A 213 6.02 -23.67 11.77
CA SER A 213 4.98 -23.50 12.80
C SER A 213 3.72 -24.32 12.49
N ASN A 214 3.33 -24.36 11.21
CA ASN A 214 2.18 -25.10 10.69
C ASN A 214 2.53 -26.55 10.27
N LYS A 215 3.67 -27.10 10.73
CA LYS A 215 4.05 -28.53 10.59
C LYS A 215 4.10 -29.04 9.13
N GLY A 216 4.40 -28.16 8.19
CA GLY A 216 4.42 -28.43 6.74
C GLY A 216 3.11 -28.10 6.00
N GLU A 217 2.06 -27.65 6.69
CA GLU A 217 0.77 -27.33 6.07
C GLU A 217 0.73 -25.89 5.51
N VAL A 218 0.18 -25.75 4.30
CA VAL A 218 0.01 -24.47 3.58
C VAL A 218 -1.38 -24.39 2.94
N THR A 219 -1.93 -23.18 2.84
CA THR A 219 -3.29 -22.93 2.33
C THR A 219 -3.34 -21.83 1.25
N GLY A 220 -4.49 -21.70 0.57
CA GLY A 220 -4.92 -20.50 -0.18
C GLY A 220 -3.84 -19.72 -0.93
N ASP A 221 -3.57 -18.50 -0.46
CA ASP A 221 -2.67 -17.55 -1.13
C ASP A 221 -1.20 -17.99 -1.06
N THR A 222 -0.77 -18.71 -0.01
CA THR A 222 0.58 -19.30 0.08
C THR A 222 0.82 -20.29 -1.05
N VAL A 223 -0.16 -21.13 -1.33
CA VAL A 223 -0.12 -22.12 -2.42
C VAL A 223 0.00 -21.42 -3.77
N THR A 224 -0.83 -20.40 -4.00
CA THR A 224 -0.80 -19.57 -5.21
C THR A 224 0.55 -18.86 -5.38
N GLY A 225 1.11 -18.33 -4.29
CA GLY A 225 2.43 -17.71 -4.23
C GLY A 225 3.55 -18.65 -4.64
N LEU A 226 3.63 -19.84 -4.04
CA LEU A 226 4.65 -20.85 -4.36
C LEU A 226 4.62 -21.25 -5.85
N VAL A 227 3.44 -21.51 -6.42
CA VAL A 227 3.32 -21.88 -7.84
C VAL A 227 3.77 -20.72 -8.76
N ARG A 228 3.37 -19.49 -8.45
CA ARG A 228 3.81 -18.30 -9.21
C ARG A 228 5.31 -18.06 -9.07
N MET A 229 5.90 -18.23 -7.88
CA MET A 229 7.35 -18.10 -7.65
C MET A 229 8.15 -19.08 -8.50
N ARG A 230 7.68 -20.33 -8.62
CA ARG A 230 8.38 -21.31 -9.44
C ARG A 230 8.34 -20.96 -10.92
N VAL A 231 7.19 -20.48 -11.41
CA VAL A 231 7.04 -19.96 -12.77
C VAL A 231 7.91 -18.72 -13.01
N MET A 232 8.07 -17.85 -12.02
CA MET A 232 8.96 -16.69 -12.07
C MET A 232 10.42 -17.15 -12.24
N ILE A 233 10.92 -18.01 -11.35
CA ILE A 233 12.30 -18.52 -11.38
C ILE A 233 12.61 -19.26 -12.69
N ASP A 234 11.78 -20.23 -13.07
CA ASP A 234 12.10 -21.15 -14.19
C ASP A 234 11.82 -20.54 -15.57
N HIS A 235 10.97 -19.50 -15.68
CA HIS A 235 10.42 -19.06 -16.97
C HIS A 235 10.28 -17.56 -17.20
N GLN A 236 10.48 -16.70 -16.19
CA GLN A 236 10.39 -15.24 -16.36
C GLN A 236 11.73 -14.57 -16.05
N LEU A 237 12.40 -14.96 -14.97
CA LEU A 237 13.67 -14.38 -14.51
C LEU A 237 14.77 -14.36 -15.60
N PRO A 238 14.98 -15.40 -16.42
CA PRO A 238 15.97 -15.35 -17.51
C PRO A 238 15.70 -14.28 -18.59
N LEU A 239 14.47 -13.75 -18.64
CA LEU A 239 14.04 -12.74 -19.61
C LEU A 239 13.94 -11.33 -19.02
N MET A 240 14.09 -11.16 -17.70
CA MET A 240 13.97 -9.86 -17.05
C MET A 240 14.95 -8.80 -17.57
N PRO A 241 16.24 -9.10 -17.86
CA PRO A 241 17.14 -8.13 -18.49
C PRO A 241 16.62 -7.65 -19.86
N ALA A 242 16.10 -8.57 -20.68
CA ALA A 242 15.55 -8.26 -21.99
C ALA A 242 14.22 -7.48 -21.90
N MET A 243 13.40 -7.73 -20.89
CA MET A 243 12.21 -6.93 -20.60
C MET A 243 12.59 -5.50 -20.19
N ALA A 244 13.55 -5.34 -19.27
CA ALA A 244 14.04 -4.03 -18.83
C ALA A 244 14.66 -3.20 -19.97
N GLU A 245 15.38 -3.84 -20.89
CA GLU A 245 15.97 -3.25 -22.10
C GLU A 245 14.89 -2.73 -23.07
N VAL A 246 13.90 -3.56 -23.41
CA VAL A 246 12.80 -3.20 -24.33
C VAL A 246 11.92 -2.10 -23.72
N TYR A 247 11.52 -2.24 -22.46
CA TYR A 247 10.69 -1.22 -21.79
C TYR A 247 11.43 0.09 -21.56
N GLY A 248 12.73 0.06 -21.24
CA GLY A 248 13.58 1.25 -21.18
C GLY A 248 13.61 1.99 -22.52
N SER A 249 13.85 1.24 -23.60
CA SER A 249 13.87 1.78 -24.97
C SER A 249 12.53 2.43 -25.37
N MET A 250 11.38 1.91 -24.89
CA MET A 250 10.06 2.52 -25.11
C MET A 250 9.87 3.82 -24.34
N ILE A 251 10.30 3.87 -23.08
CA ILE A 251 10.25 5.08 -22.26
C ILE A 251 11.11 6.17 -22.91
N ASP A 252 12.37 5.88 -23.26
CA ASP A 252 13.27 6.84 -23.89
C ASP A 252 12.76 7.39 -25.23
N LYS A 253 12.07 6.54 -26.01
CA LYS A 253 11.49 6.82 -27.33
C LYS A 253 10.20 7.65 -27.27
N ASN A 254 9.47 7.63 -26.16
CA ASN A 254 8.11 8.20 -26.08
C ASN A 254 7.92 9.22 -24.96
N GLU A 255 8.48 9.00 -23.77
CA GLU A 255 8.21 9.83 -22.57
C GLU A 255 8.63 11.28 -22.76
N LYS A 256 9.72 11.54 -23.51
CA LYS A 256 10.20 12.90 -23.87
C LYS A 256 9.22 13.70 -24.75
N LYS A 257 8.11 13.09 -25.21
CA LYS A 257 7.03 13.75 -25.96
C LYS A 257 5.85 14.13 -25.06
N VAL A 258 5.82 13.65 -23.81
CA VAL A 258 4.71 13.83 -22.87
C VAL A 258 5.03 15.01 -21.94
N THR A 259 4.50 16.19 -22.25
CA THR A 259 4.54 17.33 -21.32
C THR A 259 3.36 17.24 -20.37
N VAL A 260 3.65 16.93 -19.10
CA VAL A 260 2.67 16.93 -18.02
C VAL A 260 2.63 18.32 -17.39
N GLU A 261 1.47 18.98 -17.44
CA GLU A 261 1.25 20.29 -16.81
C GLU A 261 1.10 20.14 -15.29
N ASP A 262 1.85 20.91 -14.50
CA ASP A 262 1.66 21.00 -13.05
C ASP A 262 0.49 21.96 -12.74
N LYS A 263 -0.64 21.38 -12.37
CA LYS A 263 -1.86 22.06 -11.93
C LYS A 263 -1.98 22.14 -10.40
N TRP A 264 -1.09 21.47 -9.67
CA TRP A 264 -1.12 21.42 -8.21
C TRP A 264 -0.37 22.60 -7.58
N THR A 265 0.90 22.77 -7.90
CA THR A 265 1.77 23.80 -7.30
C THR A 265 1.23 25.22 -7.46
N PRO A 266 0.66 25.62 -8.63
CA PRO A 266 0.06 26.96 -8.79
C PRO A 266 -1.16 27.24 -7.91
N ASN A 267 -1.77 26.21 -7.31
CA ASN A 267 -2.92 26.27 -6.42
C ASN A 267 -2.56 26.16 -4.92
N LEU A 268 -1.27 26.05 -4.58
CA LEU A 268 -0.80 26.16 -3.20
C LEU A 268 -0.90 27.62 -2.69
N VAL A 269 -0.97 27.78 -1.36
CA VAL A 269 -1.10 29.08 -0.70
C VAL A 269 -0.45 29.08 0.68
N THR A 270 0.17 30.21 1.03
CA THR A 270 0.78 30.47 2.33
C THR A 270 -0.06 31.48 3.12
N LEU A 271 -0.15 31.29 4.44
CA LEU A 271 -0.65 32.31 5.37
C LEU A 271 0.50 33.17 5.88
N GLY A 272 0.29 34.49 5.96
CA GLY A 272 1.29 35.46 6.39
C GLY A 272 0.87 36.24 7.64
N SER A 273 1.74 37.12 8.14
CA SER A 273 1.48 37.96 9.31
C SER A 273 0.38 39.00 9.13
N GLY A 274 -0.08 39.25 7.89
CA GLY A 274 -1.23 40.09 7.59
C GLY A 274 -2.58 39.36 7.63
N ASP A 275 -2.59 38.02 7.70
CA ASP A 275 -3.82 37.24 7.88
C ASP A 275 -4.32 37.39 9.32
N LYS A 276 -5.63 37.59 9.50
CA LYS A 276 -6.28 37.65 10.83
C LYS A 276 -6.49 36.24 11.40
N ALA A 277 -5.43 35.46 11.46
CA ALA A 277 -5.46 34.06 11.83
C ALA A 277 -5.03 33.81 13.29
N THR A 278 -5.63 32.79 13.90
CA THR A 278 -5.28 32.27 15.24
C THR A 278 -4.49 30.97 15.15
N PRO A 279 -3.62 30.64 16.12
CA PRO A 279 -2.97 29.34 16.18
C PRO A 279 -3.97 28.17 16.15
N VAL A 280 -3.64 27.11 15.42
CA VAL A 280 -4.46 25.92 15.24
C VAL A 280 -3.66 24.67 15.62
N VAL A 281 -4.22 23.83 16.50
CA VAL A 281 -3.60 22.57 16.89
C VAL A 281 -3.97 21.49 15.87
N ILE A 282 -2.94 20.94 15.22
CA ILE A 282 -3.06 19.86 14.23
C ILE A 282 -2.34 18.65 14.80
N ALA A 283 -3.05 17.55 15.03
CA ALA A 283 -2.44 16.31 15.47
C ALA A 283 -1.93 15.50 14.27
N VAL A 284 -0.72 14.98 14.38
CA VAL A 284 -0.17 13.97 13.48
C VAL A 284 -0.21 12.65 14.23
N TRP A 285 -1.25 11.85 13.96
CA TRP A 285 -1.42 10.52 14.54
C TRP A 285 -0.79 9.51 13.60
N ASP A 286 0.46 9.15 13.89
CA ASP A 286 1.35 8.53 12.90
C ASP A 286 2.55 7.81 13.56
N SER A 287 3.60 7.47 12.81
CA SER A 287 4.76 6.70 13.27
C SER A 287 5.76 7.48 14.14
N GLY A 288 5.61 8.80 14.20
CA GLY A 288 6.40 9.70 15.04
C GLY A 288 6.93 10.91 14.29
N VAL A 289 7.28 11.96 15.04
CA VAL A 289 7.73 13.24 14.48
C VAL A 289 9.05 13.64 15.12
N ASP A 290 10.04 13.99 14.30
CA ASP A 290 11.22 14.73 14.75
C ASP A 290 10.84 16.17 15.08
N THR A 291 10.42 16.39 16.34
CA THR A 291 9.93 17.69 16.82
C THR A 291 10.98 18.80 16.73
N ALA A 292 12.28 18.47 16.70
CA ALA A 292 13.37 19.43 16.57
C ALA A 292 13.34 20.20 15.24
N ILE A 293 12.72 19.65 14.19
CA ILE A 293 12.54 20.32 12.89
C ILE A 293 11.51 21.46 12.98
N PHE A 294 10.57 21.37 13.93
CA PHE A 294 9.40 22.26 14.04
C PHE A 294 9.49 23.24 15.21
N ALA A 295 10.29 22.94 16.24
CA ALA A 295 10.52 23.86 17.37
C ALA A 295 11.08 25.23 16.94
N PRO A 296 12.13 25.34 16.07
CA PRO A 296 12.65 26.64 15.62
C PRO A 296 11.66 27.45 14.78
N LYS A 297 10.64 26.79 14.22
CA LYS A 297 9.57 27.40 13.42
C LYS A 297 8.39 27.89 14.29
N SER A 298 8.44 27.66 15.60
CA SER A 298 7.30 27.83 16.52
C SER A 298 6.05 27.04 16.09
N GLN A 299 6.24 25.89 15.44
CA GLN A 299 5.17 25.06 14.87
C GLN A 299 4.81 23.83 15.72
N LEU A 300 5.28 23.73 16.96
CA LEU A 300 4.86 22.69 17.91
C LEU A 300 3.70 23.16 18.79
N TRP A 301 2.82 22.23 19.16
CA TRP A 301 2.00 22.34 20.36
C TRP A 301 2.84 21.95 21.58
N THR A 302 2.59 22.59 22.72
CA THR A 302 3.33 22.32 23.97
C THR A 302 2.36 22.17 25.15
N ASN A 303 2.46 21.08 25.91
CA ASN A 303 1.84 21.01 27.23
C ASN A 303 2.60 21.95 28.18
N ALA A 304 2.04 23.14 28.41
CA ALA A 304 2.68 24.20 29.21
C ALA A 304 2.74 23.92 30.72
N LYS A 305 2.34 22.71 31.17
CA LYS A 305 2.40 22.28 32.57
C LYS A 305 3.48 21.23 32.83
N GLU A 306 4.00 20.57 31.80
CA GLU A 306 5.02 19.52 31.90
C GLU A 306 6.44 20.11 31.90
N ILE A 307 7.35 19.55 32.70
CA ILE A 307 8.77 19.95 32.75
C ILE A 307 9.62 18.93 31.99
N ALA A 308 9.82 19.19 30.70
CA ALA A 308 10.55 18.34 29.75
C ALA A 308 11.77 17.57 30.29
N GLY A 309 11.65 16.24 30.30
CA GLY A 309 12.74 15.30 30.60
C GLY A 309 12.94 15.04 32.09
N ASN A 310 11.93 15.27 32.93
CA ASN A 310 12.04 15.07 34.37
C ASN A 310 11.61 13.68 34.87
N GLY A 311 10.98 12.86 34.01
CA GLY A 311 10.54 11.51 34.31
C GLY A 311 9.24 11.41 35.10
N LYS A 312 8.36 12.42 35.03
CA LYS A 312 7.08 12.49 35.75
C LYS A 312 5.92 12.92 34.85
N ASP A 313 4.73 12.71 35.38
CA ASP A 313 3.48 13.36 35.00
C ASP A 313 3.32 14.54 35.97
N ASP A 314 3.67 15.75 35.54
CA ASP A 314 3.68 16.94 36.42
C ASP A 314 2.26 17.54 36.56
N ASP A 315 1.38 17.35 35.58
CA ASP A 315 0.00 17.87 35.61
C ASP A 315 -1.10 16.89 36.07
N GLY A 316 -0.77 15.61 36.20
CA GLY A 316 -1.65 14.54 36.67
C GLY A 316 -2.60 13.99 35.62
N ASN A 317 -2.27 14.10 34.32
CA ASN A 317 -3.15 13.66 33.23
C ASN A 317 -3.11 12.16 32.91
N GLY A 318 -2.10 11.43 33.40
CA GLY A 318 -1.83 10.02 33.14
C GLY A 318 -0.66 9.73 32.19
N TYR A 319 0.03 10.75 31.68
CA TYR A 319 1.15 10.64 30.75
C TYR A 319 2.40 11.33 31.31
N ILE A 320 3.54 10.64 31.24
CA ILE A 320 4.83 11.16 31.72
C ILE A 320 5.52 11.92 30.59
N ASP A 321 6.02 13.13 30.85
CA ASP A 321 6.76 13.99 29.91
C ASP A 321 6.00 14.25 28.58
N ASP A 322 4.67 14.48 28.60
CA ASP A 322 3.82 14.61 27.38
C ASP A 322 3.97 15.94 26.59
N VAL A 323 5.16 16.54 26.66
CA VAL A 323 5.46 17.94 26.30
C VAL A 323 5.00 18.35 24.91
N ASN A 324 5.09 17.49 23.90
CA ASN A 324 4.60 17.77 22.53
C ASN A 324 3.58 16.73 22.03
N GLY A 325 2.92 16.03 22.94
CA GLY A 325 1.97 14.95 22.67
C GLY A 325 2.36 13.63 23.35
N ILE A 326 1.84 12.52 22.84
CA ILE A 326 1.90 11.19 23.48
C ILE A 326 2.35 10.09 22.50
N ALA A 327 2.84 8.97 23.04
CA ALA A 327 3.23 7.82 22.24
C ALA A 327 2.86 6.48 22.89
N TYR A 328 2.59 5.49 22.04
CA TYR A 328 2.36 4.09 22.45
C TYR A 328 3.35 3.14 21.77
N ASP A 329 3.71 2.05 22.44
CA ASP A 329 4.50 0.95 21.87
C ASP A 329 3.64 -0.07 21.09
N LEU A 330 4.28 -1.14 20.57
CA LEU A 330 3.57 -2.19 19.81
C LEU A 330 2.50 -2.90 20.65
N GLN A 331 2.71 -3.01 21.96
CA GLN A 331 1.83 -3.64 22.92
C GLN A 331 0.81 -2.63 23.51
N ALA A 332 0.71 -1.41 22.97
CA ALA A 332 -0.13 -0.33 23.47
C ALA A 332 0.13 0.05 24.95
N ASN A 333 1.38 -0.06 25.43
CA ASN A 333 1.83 0.67 26.63
C ASN A 333 2.15 2.12 26.27
N TYR A 334 1.97 3.05 27.20
CA TYR A 334 2.46 4.43 27.05
C TYR A 334 4.00 4.48 27.03
N THR A 335 4.55 5.44 26.30
CA THR A 335 5.97 5.81 26.32
C THR A 335 6.13 7.30 25.97
N PRO A 336 7.09 8.04 26.56
CA PRO A 336 7.35 9.44 26.22
C PRO A 336 8.06 9.63 24.86
N MET A 337 8.45 8.56 24.17
CA MET A 337 9.24 8.65 22.93
C MET A 337 8.37 9.04 21.72
N LEU A 338 8.25 10.34 21.41
CA LEU A 338 7.46 10.83 20.26
C LEU A 338 8.02 10.43 18.87
N LEU A 339 9.24 9.90 18.81
CA LEU A 339 9.84 9.27 17.64
C LEU A 339 10.50 7.94 18.06
N HIS A 340 10.34 6.89 17.26
CA HIS A 340 11.00 5.60 17.51
C HIS A 340 12.46 5.63 17.01
N SER A 341 13.38 4.95 17.70
CA SER A 341 14.81 4.96 17.33
C SER A 341 15.12 3.97 16.21
N VAL A 342 16.13 4.28 15.38
CA VAL A 342 16.65 3.38 14.33
C VAL A 342 17.88 2.58 14.78
N THR A 343 18.10 2.47 16.09
CA THR A 343 19.25 1.77 16.70
C THR A 343 19.24 0.26 16.53
N GLU A 344 18.12 -0.31 16.05
CA GLU A 344 17.99 -1.73 15.72
C GLU A 344 18.31 -2.06 14.24
N MET A 345 18.64 -1.06 13.40
CA MET A 345 19.06 -1.33 12.02
C MET A 345 20.40 -2.08 11.99
N LYS A 346 20.54 -3.01 11.05
CA LYS A 346 21.76 -3.79 10.79
C LYS A 346 22.73 -3.02 9.88
N SER A 347 22.21 -2.15 9.02
CA SER A 347 22.94 -1.30 8.09
C SER A 347 23.11 0.13 8.60
N ASP A 348 24.09 0.87 8.06
CA ASP A 348 24.27 2.30 8.33
C ASP A 348 23.05 3.14 7.90
N LYS A 349 22.70 4.17 8.70
CA LYS A 349 21.52 5.01 8.44
C LYS A 349 21.59 5.74 7.10
N ALA A 350 22.74 6.27 6.69
CA ALA A 350 22.85 7.01 5.43
C ALA A 350 22.73 6.06 4.22
N LEU A 351 23.22 4.82 4.34
CA LEU A 351 22.97 3.77 3.34
C LEU A 351 21.48 3.40 3.24
N VAL A 352 20.78 3.26 4.37
CA VAL A 352 19.33 2.99 4.35
C VAL A 352 18.53 4.18 3.82
N THR A 353 18.89 5.42 4.16
CA THR A 353 18.33 6.66 3.55
C THR A 353 18.44 6.63 2.02
N LYS A 354 19.63 6.30 1.49
CA LYS A 354 19.86 6.15 0.04
C LYS A 354 18.98 5.08 -0.58
N HIS A 355 18.92 3.89 0.03
CA HIS A 355 18.11 2.78 -0.48
C HIS A 355 16.61 3.10 -0.44
N MET A 356 16.14 3.82 0.59
CA MET A 356 14.76 4.32 0.65
C MET A 356 14.48 5.30 -0.50
N LYS A 357 15.35 6.30 -0.72
CA LYS A 357 15.22 7.22 -1.87
C LYS A 357 15.22 6.48 -3.20
N GLY A 358 16.17 5.56 -3.41
CA GLY A 358 16.28 4.77 -4.63
C GLY A 358 15.08 3.85 -4.89
N MET A 359 14.39 3.41 -3.82
CA MET A 359 13.10 2.71 -3.93
C MET A 359 11.97 3.66 -4.34
N MET A 360 11.81 4.80 -3.66
CA MET A 360 10.80 5.82 -3.97
C MET A 360 10.91 6.30 -5.42
N ASP A 361 12.14 6.56 -5.87
CA ASP A 361 12.48 6.92 -7.25
C ASP A 361 12.10 5.77 -8.20
N SER A 362 12.51 4.53 -7.93
CA SER A 362 12.18 3.36 -8.77
C SER A 362 10.68 3.07 -8.85
N GLN A 363 9.93 3.27 -7.77
CA GLN A 363 8.46 3.17 -7.73
C GLN A 363 7.79 4.30 -8.53
N SER A 364 8.37 5.50 -8.52
CA SER A 364 7.93 6.66 -9.28
C SER A 364 8.47 6.67 -10.73
N ALA A 365 9.08 5.56 -11.17
CA ALA A 365 9.71 5.37 -12.48
C ALA A 365 10.91 6.27 -12.82
N ILE A 366 11.53 6.89 -11.80
CA ILE A 366 12.65 7.81 -11.92
C ILE A 366 13.96 7.02 -11.95
N ASP A 367 14.79 7.26 -12.97
CA ASP A 367 16.08 6.62 -13.14
C ASP A 367 17.23 7.43 -12.49
N SER A 368 17.13 7.62 -11.17
CA SER A 368 18.10 8.39 -10.39
C SER A 368 19.39 7.61 -10.08
N PRO A 369 20.49 8.28 -9.70
CA PRO A 369 21.69 7.60 -9.21
C PRO A 369 21.44 6.72 -8.00
N GLU A 370 20.59 7.13 -7.05
CA GLU A 370 20.26 6.34 -5.86
C GLU A 370 19.35 5.15 -6.22
N ALA A 371 18.49 5.28 -7.24
CA ALA A 371 17.75 4.16 -7.78
C ALA A 371 18.69 3.14 -8.43
N GLN A 372 19.70 3.58 -9.19
CA GLN A 372 20.72 2.70 -9.77
C GLN A 372 21.59 2.03 -8.69
N GLU A 373 22.02 2.76 -7.66
CA GLU A 373 22.75 2.24 -6.50
C GLU A 373 21.93 1.19 -5.75
N MET A 374 20.67 1.48 -5.42
CA MET A 374 19.74 0.57 -4.74
C MET A 374 19.48 -0.70 -5.57
N ARG A 375 19.19 -0.58 -6.87
CA ARG A 375 18.95 -1.76 -7.74
C ARG A 375 20.20 -2.63 -7.84
N THR A 376 21.38 -2.02 -7.96
CA THR A 376 22.67 -2.74 -7.94
C THR A 376 22.85 -3.49 -6.62
N TYR A 377 22.64 -2.83 -5.48
CA TYR A 377 22.74 -3.43 -4.16
C TYR A 377 21.78 -4.62 -4.01
N VAL A 378 20.50 -4.46 -4.34
CA VAL A 378 19.48 -5.52 -4.24
C VAL A 378 19.81 -6.71 -5.15
N SER A 379 20.32 -6.48 -6.35
CA SER A 379 20.75 -7.56 -7.26
C SER A 379 21.92 -8.39 -6.69
N SER A 380 22.68 -7.84 -5.74
CA SER A 380 23.82 -8.49 -5.09
C SER A 380 23.50 -9.15 -3.73
N LEU A 381 22.27 -9.01 -3.22
CA LEU A 381 21.86 -9.61 -1.95
C LEU A 381 21.74 -11.14 -2.06
N LYS A 382 22.45 -11.85 -1.18
CA LYS A 382 22.21 -13.28 -0.95
C LYS A 382 20.94 -13.52 -0.12
N PRO A 383 20.32 -14.71 -0.16
CA PRO A 383 19.06 -14.99 0.53
C PRO A 383 19.09 -14.66 2.03
N GLU A 384 20.19 -14.95 2.73
CA GLU A 384 20.35 -14.67 4.16
C GLU A 384 20.47 -13.18 4.50
N GLN A 385 20.78 -12.32 3.53
CA GLN A 385 20.91 -10.87 3.71
C GLN A 385 19.58 -10.14 3.48
N VAL A 386 18.67 -10.72 2.68
CA VAL A 386 17.40 -10.11 2.28
C VAL A 386 16.58 -9.68 3.50
N GLN A 387 16.42 -10.54 4.52
CA GLN A 387 15.69 -10.18 5.74
C GLN A 387 16.24 -8.90 6.39
N GLY A 388 17.57 -8.77 6.48
CA GLY A 388 18.21 -7.59 7.07
C GLY A 388 17.84 -6.31 6.32
N PHE A 389 17.97 -6.34 5.00
CA PHE A 389 17.59 -5.24 4.12
C PHE A 389 16.10 -4.86 4.24
N LEU A 390 15.18 -5.84 4.31
CA LEU A 390 13.75 -5.57 4.45
C LEU A 390 13.40 -4.93 5.80
N GLU A 391 13.99 -5.43 6.88
CA GLU A 391 13.73 -4.94 8.24
C GLU A 391 14.32 -3.54 8.45
N ASP A 392 15.52 -3.26 7.91
CA ASP A 392 16.15 -1.94 7.95
C ASP A 392 15.31 -0.89 7.19
N LEU A 393 14.84 -1.22 5.98
CA LEU A 393 13.95 -0.36 5.20
C LEU A 393 12.60 -0.13 5.90
N GLY A 394 12.01 -1.18 6.50
CA GLY A 394 10.77 -1.05 7.28
C GLY A 394 10.94 -0.13 8.50
N LEU A 395 12.06 -0.27 9.22
CA LEU A 395 12.39 0.57 10.37
C LEU A 395 12.65 2.03 9.96
N TYR A 396 13.38 2.27 8.87
CA TYR A 396 13.61 3.61 8.34
C TYR A 396 12.32 4.24 7.79
N GLY A 397 11.45 3.47 7.14
CA GLY A 397 10.12 3.93 6.71
C GLY A 397 9.29 4.38 7.91
N ASN A 398 9.23 3.57 8.97
CA ASN A 398 8.56 3.93 10.22
C ASN A 398 9.19 5.18 10.89
N TYR A 399 10.51 5.33 10.86
CA TYR A 399 11.20 6.50 11.41
C TYR A 399 10.94 7.79 10.62
N SER A 400 10.93 7.72 9.29
CA SER A 400 10.84 8.91 8.43
C SER A 400 9.41 9.41 8.18
N HIS A 401 8.43 8.51 8.15
CA HIS A 401 7.10 8.80 7.63
C HIS A 401 6.31 9.89 8.38
N GLY A 402 6.09 9.77 9.69
CA GLY A 402 5.30 10.76 10.43
C GLY A 402 5.90 12.17 10.43
N THR A 403 7.24 12.27 10.31
CA THR A 403 7.95 13.54 10.15
C THR A 403 7.68 14.18 8.78
N HIS A 404 7.62 13.36 7.73
CA HIS A 404 7.28 13.78 6.37
C HIS A 404 5.83 14.27 6.28
N VAL A 405 4.91 13.51 6.88
CA VAL A 405 3.50 13.87 7.07
C VAL A 405 3.35 15.20 7.83
N ALA A 406 4.09 15.40 8.93
CA ALA A 406 4.07 16.63 9.72
C ALA A 406 4.57 17.85 8.95
N GLY A 407 5.57 17.67 8.08
CA GLY A 407 6.05 18.72 7.17
C GLY A 407 4.96 19.17 6.20
N ILE A 408 4.29 18.24 5.51
CA ILE A 408 3.19 18.55 4.59
C ILE A 408 2.04 19.22 5.35
N ALA A 409 1.66 18.69 6.52
CA ALA A 409 0.58 19.22 7.35
C ALA A 409 0.81 20.68 7.78
N THR A 410 2.05 21.16 7.81
CA THR A 410 2.43 22.51 8.26
C THR A 410 2.99 23.44 7.18
N GLU A 411 3.19 22.94 5.96
CA GLU A 411 3.82 23.71 4.88
C GLU A 411 3.01 24.98 4.55
N GLY A 412 3.69 26.13 4.50
CA GLY A 412 3.06 27.45 4.36
C GLY A 412 2.05 27.84 5.46
N ASN A 413 2.05 27.22 6.65
CA ASN A 413 1.15 27.56 7.77
C ASN A 413 1.90 27.90 9.07
N PRO A 414 2.29 29.17 9.31
CA PRO A 414 2.94 29.59 10.56
C PRO A 414 2.02 29.55 11.79
N PHE A 415 0.70 29.35 11.60
CA PHE A 415 -0.29 29.24 12.68
C PHE A 415 -0.49 27.78 13.13
N ALA A 416 0.02 26.79 12.41
CA ALA A 416 -0.07 25.39 12.81
C ALA A 416 0.76 25.10 14.07
N ARG A 417 0.23 24.23 14.94
CA ARG A 417 0.87 23.72 16.16
C ARG A 417 0.73 22.20 16.15
N ILE A 418 1.79 21.49 15.78
CA ILE A 418 1.83 20.03 15.68
C ILE A 418 1.77 19.43 17.08
N LEU A 419 0.80 18.56 17.30
CA LEU A 419 0.76 17.62 18.42
C LEU A 419 1.08 16.23 17.86
N THR A 420 2.03 15.51 18.46
CA THR A 420 2.43 14.18 18.00
C THR A 420 1.63 13.11 18.75
N ALA A 421 0.99 12.19 18.03
CA ALA A 421 0.46 10.96 18.60
C ALA A 421 1.15 9.77 17.92
N ARG A 422 2.11 9.14 18.60
CA ARG A 422 2.88 8.05 18.01
C ARG A 422 2.18 6.70 18.17
N LEU A 423 1.96 6.01 17.05
CA LEU A 423 1.76 4.57 16.98
C LEU A 423 3.10 3.92 16.63
N THR A 424 3.57 2.94 17.39
CA THR A 424 4.64 2.07 16.86
C THR A 424 4.05 1.11 15.84
N PHE A 425 4.71 1.01 14.68
CA PHE A 425 4.40 0.03 13.66
C PHE A 425 5.47 -1.07 13.66
N ASP A 426 5.04 -2.32 13.48
CA ASP A 426 5.99 -3.43 13.36
C ASP A 426 6.72 -3.33 12.01
N TYR A 427 7.97 -3.78 11.99
CA TYR A 427 8.85 -3.76 10.82
C TYR A 427 9.59 -5.09 10.60
N LYS A 428 9.57 -6.03 11.56
CA LYS A 428 10.18 -7.35 11.41
C LYS A 428 9.45 -8.17 10.32
N THR A 429 10.11 -9.14 9.70
CA THR A 429 9.46 -9.95 8.63
C THR A 429 8.39 -10.90 9.18
N ILE A 430 8.64 -11.51 10.34
CA ILE A 430 7.62 -12.20 11.14
C ILE A 430 7.11 -11.25 12.21
N ALA A 431 5.79 -11.10 12.34
CA ALA A 431 5.18 -10.19 13.30
C ALA A 431 5.61 -10.52 14.74
N GLN A 432 5.94 -9.49 15.52
CA GLN A 432 6.41 -9.66 16.90
C GLN A 432 5.27 -10.14 17.81
N ILE A 433 4.11 -9.49 17.72
CA ILE A 433 2.90 -9.80 18.50
C ILE A 433 2.03 -10.83 17.78
N THR A 434 1.43 -11.75 18.55
CA THR A 434 0.30 -12.58 18.10
C THR A 434 -1.01 -11.83 18.42
N PRO A 435 -1.91 -11.58 17.46
CA PRO A 435 -3.18 -10.90 17.73
C PRO A 435 -4.03 -11.66 18.77
N SER A 436 -4.55 -10.95 19.77
CA SER A 436 -5.38 -11.51 20.85
C SER A 436 -6.47 -10.54 21.28
N ILE A 437 -7.55 -11.07 21.87
CA ILE A 437 -8.70 -10.27 22.33
C ILE A 437 -8.28 -9.27 23.42
N GLU A 438 -7.26 -9.61 24.21
CA GLU A 438 -6.69 -8.72 25.22
C GLU A 438 -5.90 -7.57 24.58
N GLN A 439 -5.07 -7.86 23.57
CA GLN A 439 -4.33 -6.82 22.84
C GLN A 439 -5.30 -5.90 22.08
N ALA A 440 -6.28 -6.45 21.36
CA ALA A 440 -7.25 -5.64 20.62
C ALA A 440 -8.07 -4.69 21.53
N LYS A 441 -8.39 -5.11 22.77
CA LYS A 441 -9.02 -4.24 23.78
C LYS A 441 -8.08 -3.15 24.29
N LYS A 442 -6.78 -3.43 24.37
CA LYS A 442 -5.76 -2.48 24.81
C LYS A 442 -5.44 -1.45 23.72
N ASP A 443 -5.36 -1.88 22.47
CA ASP A 443 -5.23 -1.02 21.28
C ASP A 443 -6.43 -0.06 21.17
N ALA A 444 -7.65 -0.59 21.38
CA ALA A 444 -8.89 0.18 21.46
C ALA A 444 -8.84 1.23 22.59
N ALA A 445 -8.48 0.83 23.81
CA ALA A 445 -8.35 1.75 24.94
C ALA A 445 -7.30 2.85 24.71
N ALA A 446 -6.18 2.53 24.05
CA ALA A 446 -5.17 3.52 23.65
C ALA A 446 -5.69 4.49 22.59
N ALA A 447 -6.49 4.04 21.63
CA ALA A 447 -7.14 4.89 20.63
C ALA A 447 -8.18 5.84 21.26
N GLU A 448 -9.02 5.33 22.16
CA GLU A 448 -9.96 6.13 22.96
C GLU A 448 -9.24 7.18 23.81
N ALA A 449 -8.18 6.78 24.51
CA ALA A 449 -7.37 7.67 25.35
C ALA A 449 -6.63 8.74 24.53
N THR A 450 -6.17 8.39 23.31
CA THR A 450 -5.55 9.31 22.36
C THR A 450 -6.54 10.38 21.89
N ILE A 451 -7.75 9.99 21.51
CA ILE A 451 -8.80 10.95 21.10
C ILE A 451 -9.27 11.80 22.29
N ALA A 452 -9.38 11.23 23.50
CA ALA A 452 -9.67 12.00 24.70
C ALA A 452 -8.56 13.05 25.01
N TYR A 453 -7.30 12.70 24.77
CA TYR A 453 -6.16 13.62 24.90
C TYR A 453 -6.21 14.72 23.83
N PHE A 454 -6.52 14.40 22.57
CA PHE A 454 -6.72 15.41 21.51
C PHE A 454 -7.77 16.47 21.89
N LYS A 455 -8.88 16.05 22.49
CA LYS A 455 -9.92 16.97 23.00
C LYS A 455 -9.38 17.87 24.12
N LYS A 456 -8.67 17.30 25.12
CA LYS A 456 -8.02 18.09 26.20
C LYS A 456 -7.03 19.11 25.65
N ALA A 457 -6.26 18.74 24.63
CA ALA A 457 -5.21 19.56 24.02
C ALA A 457 -5.73 20.65 23.05
N GLY A 458 -7.02 20.65 22.71
CA GLY A 458 -7.63 21.61 21.78
C GLY A 458 -7.33 21.34 20.31
N VAL A 459 -7.04 20.08 19.95
CA VAL A 459 -6.85 19.65 18.55
C VAL A 459 -8.09 19.99 17.72
N ARG A 460 -7.90 20.52 16.50
CA ARG A 460 -8.99 20.81 15.56
C ARG A 460 -8.94 19.97 14.29
N VAL A 461 -7.76 19.49 13.93
CA VAL A 461 -7.55 18.60 12.77
C VAL A 461 -6.61 17.47 13.18
N VAL A 462 -6.94 16.22 12.84
CA VAL A 462 -6.08 15.04 13.04
C VAL A 462 -5.78 14.45 11.67
N ASN A 463 -4.50 14.32 11.32
CA ASN A 463 -4.10 13.48 10.18
C ASN A 463 -3.82 12.05 10.63
N MET A 464 -4.34 11.07 9.88
CA MET A 464 -4.13 9.64 10.08
C MET A 464 -3.65 9.02 8.75
N SER A 465 -2.32 8.91 8.58
CA SER A 465 -1.70 8.31 7.39
C SER A 465 -1.31 6.84 7.67
N TRP A 466 -2.24 6.08 8.26
CA TRP A 466 -2.14 4.67 8.62
C TRP A 466 -3.46 3.95 8.37
N GLY A 467 -3.41 2.62 8.32
CA GLY A 467 -4.59 1.78 8.10
C GLY A 467 -4.48 0.34 8.62
N GLY A 468 -5.54 -0.43 8.40
CA GLY A 468 -5.56 -1.88 8.55
C GLY A 468 -6.96 -2.45 8.37
N GLY A 469 -7.06 -3.66 7.82
CA GLY A 469 -8.32 -4.38 7.61
C GLY A 469 -8.33 -5.75 8.30
N VAL A 470 -9.48 -6.44 8.25
CA VAL A 470 -9.63 -7.79 8.84
C VAL A 470 -8.61 -8.80 8.29
N LYS A 471 -8.25 -8.69 7.01
CA LYS A 471 -7.26 -9.56 6.35
C LYS A 471 -5.85 -9.43 6.93
N ASP A 472 -5.45 -8.25 7.41
CA ASP A 472 -4.16 -8.06 8.08
C ASP A 472 -4.07 -8.91 9.36
N ILE A 473 -5.18 -8.97 10.11
CA ILE A 473 -5.26 -9.74 11.35
C ILE A 473 -5.27 -11.24 11.04
N GLU A 474 -6.05 -11.67 10.05
CA GLU A 474 -6.13 -13.09 9.63
C GLU A 474 -4.76 -13.61 9.14
N ALA A 475 -4.09 -12.85 8.27
CA ALA A 475 -2.74 -13.19 7.79
C ALA A 475 -1.70 -13.19 8.93
N THR A 476 -1.81 -12.27 9.90
CA THR A 476 -0.92 -12.26 11.07
C THR A 476 -1.18 -13.45 12.00
N LEU A 477 -2.44 -13.88 12.17
CA LEU A 477 -2.76 -15.10 12.90
C LEU A 477 -2.18 -16.33 12.20
N GLU A 478 -2.31 -16.45 10.86
CA GLU A 478 -1.74 -17.56 10.11
C GLU A 478 -0.20 -17.60 10.19
N GLN A 479 0.45 -16.44 10.05
CA GLN A 479 1.91 -16.31 10.19
C GLN A 479 2.41 -16.77 11.58
N LYS A 480 1.57 -16.64 12.61
CA LYS A 480 1.89 -16.99 14.01
C LYS A 480 1.36 -18.37 14.42
N GLY A 481 0.82 -19.17 13.49
CA GLY A 481 0.23 -20.50 13.78
C GLY A 481 -0.99 -20.44 14.70
N ALA A 482 -1.72 -19.32 14.69
CA ALA A 482 -2.75 -18.97 15.64
C ALA A 482 -4.16 -18.94 15.02
N GLY A 483 -5.17 -18.89 15.90
CA GLY A 483 -6.58 -18.82 15.52
C GLY A 483 -7.24 -20.16 15.17
N GLY A 484 -6.51 -21.28 15.18
CA GLY A 484 -7.09 -22.61 14.89
C GLY A 484 -7.25 -22.89 13.40
N SER A 485 -8.37 -23.52 13.02
CA SER A 485 -8.74 -23.74 11.62
C SER A 485 -8.90 -22.42 10.86
N THR A 486 -8.96 -22.49 9.53
CA THR A 486 -9.18 -21.28 8.69
C THR A 486 -10.54 -20.62 8.98
N GLU A 487 -11.53 -21.35 9.49
CA GLU A 487 -12.86 -20.83 9.87
C GLU A 487 -12.79 -20.15 11.24
N GLU A 488 -12.13 -20.79 12.21
CA GLU A 488 -11.88 -20.25 13.54
C GLU A 488 -11.02 -18.98 13.48
N ARG A 489 -10.00 -18.98 12.60
CA ARG A 489 -9.09 -17.86 12.37
C ARG A 489 -9.78 -16.67 11.72
N ALA A 490 -10.59 -16.89 10.67
CA ALA A 490 -11.40 -15.85 10.05
C ALA A 490 -12.39 -15.22 11.06
N LYS A 491 -13.02 -16.06 11.89
CA LYS A 491 -13.92 -15.60 12.96
C LYS A 491 -13.18 -14.78 14.02
N LEU A 492 -12.02 -15.24 14.49
CA LEU A 492 -11.19 -14.51 15.46
C LEU A 492 -10.69 -13.19 14.88
N ALA A 493 -10.18 -13.17 13.65
CA ALA A 493 -9.75 -11.96 12.96
C ALA A 493 -10.90 -10.93 12.86
N ARG A 494 -12.12 -11.39 12.55
CA ARG A 494 -13.32 -10.56 12.55
C ARG A 494 -13.66 -9.98 13.92
N GLU A 495 -13.58 -10.78 14.99
CA GLU A 495 -13.85 -10.33 16.36
C GLU A 495 -12.84 -9.27 16.80
N LEU A 496 -11.55 -9.52 16.57
CA LEU A 496 -10.45 -8.59 16.85
C LEU A 496 -10.61 -7.26 16.09
N PHE A 497 -10.90 -7.34 14.79
CA PHE A 497 -11.15 -6.17 13.95
C PHE A 497 -12.34 -5.34 14.44
N ASN A 498 -13.45 -6.02 14.79
CA ASN A 498 -14.67 -5.35 15.26
C ASN A 498 -14.47 -4.61 16.59
N ILE A 499 -13.61 -5.10 17.50
CA ILE A 499 -13.24 -4.40 18.75
C ILE A 499 -12.60 -3.04 18.42
N GLY A 500 -11.53 -3.05 17.62
CA GLY A 500 -10.81 -1.83 17.23
C GLY A 500 -11.68 -0.86 16.42
N LYS A 501 -12.43 -1.37 15.43
CA LYS A 501 -13.36 -0.57 14.60
C LYS A 501 -14.41 0.14 15.44
N THR A 502 -15.11 -0.60 16.32
CA THR A 502 -16.22 -0.05 17.13
C THR A 502 -15.72 1.00 18.12
N SER A 503 -14.59 0.75 18.76
CA SER A 503 -13.94 1.68 19.69
C SER A 503 -13.56 2.99 19.00
N LEU A 504 -12.79 2.90 17.91
CA LEU A 504 -12.32 4.06 17.14
C LEU A 504 -13.48 4.88 16.57
N GLU A 505 -14.48 4.22 15.97
CA GLU A 505 -15.66 4.90 15.40
C GLU A 505 -16.46 5.67 16.46
N ASN A 506 -16.65 5.07 17.65
CA ASN A 506 -17.34 5.72 18.76
C ASN A 506 -16.51 6.88 19.37
N ALA A 507 -15.20 6.70 19.52
CA ALA A 507 -14.31 7.75 20.01
C ALA A 507 -14.31 8.98 19.09
N MET A 508 -14.25 8.77 17.77
CA MET A 508 -14.30 9.85 16.78
C MET A 508 -15.66 10.56 16.76
N LYS A 509 -16.78 9.82 16.84
CA LYS A 509 -18.14 10.39 16.99
C LYS A 509 -18.29 11.23 18.26
N ASN A 510 -17.60 10.85 19.34
CA ASN A 510 -17.55 11.57 20.60
C ASN A 510 -16.58 12.78 20.58
N ALA A 511 -15.95 13.10 19.44
CA ALA A 511 -15.08 14.26 19.24
C ALA A 511 -15.54 15.16 18.06
N PRO A 512 -16.82 15.61 18.02
CA PRO A 512 -17.40 16.33 16.87
C PRO A 512 -16.78 17.71 16.59
N GLU A 513 -15.95 18.24 17.49
CA GLU A 513 -15.18 19.47 17.28
C GLU A 513 -13.90 19.27 16.43
N ILE A 514 -13.47 18.02 16.27
CA ILE A 514 -12.24 17.59 15.60
C ILE A 514 -12.56 17.06 14.20
N LEU A 515 -11.88 17.58 13.17
CA LEU A 515 -11.88 16.98 11.82
C LEU A 515 -10.80 15.91 11.72
N PHE A 516 -11.19 14.67 11.46
CA PHE A 516 -10.28 13.57 11.18
C PHE A 516 -10.05 13.46 9.66
N VAL A 517 -8.80 13.36 9.24
CA VAL A 517 -8.38 13.29 7.84
C VAL A 517 -7.59 11.99 7.66
N ALA A 518 -8.12 11.07 6.84
CA ALA A 518 -7.58 9.74 6.65
C ALA A 518 -7.00 9.56 5.24
N ALA A 519 -5.81 8.98 5.13
CA ALA A 519 -5.32 8.46 3.86
C ALA A 519 -6.21 7.30 3.38
N ALA A 520 -6.60 7.26 2.10
CA ALA A 520 -7.49 6.21 1.59
C ALA A 520 -6.85 4.82 1.60
N GLY A 521 -5.53 4.72 1.35
CA GLY A 521 -4.81 3.47 1.09
C GLY A 521 -4.12 3.49 -0.28
N ASN A 522 -3.17 2.58 -0.49
CA ASN A 522 -2.35 2.52 -1.71
C ASN A 522 -2.52 1.20 -2.49
N SER A 523 -3.56 0.44 -2.18
CA SER A 523 -3.71 -0.93 -2.68
C SER A 523 -4.77 -1.05 -3.78
N ASP A 524 -5.14 0.06 -4.43
CA ASP A 524 -6.04 0.14 -5.60
C ASP A 524 -7.35 -0.66 -5.46
N ASN A 525 -7.87 -0.68 -4.25
CA ASN A 525 -9.07 -1.43 -3.87
C ASN A 525 -10.24 -0.49 -3.59
N ASP A 526 -11.45 -1.04 -3.54
CA ASP A 526 -12.56 -0.34 -2.92
C ASP A 526 -12.42 -0.42 -1.38
N ASN A 527 -12.37 0.75 -0.76
CA ASN A 527 -12.13 1.02 0.65
C ASN A 527 -13.26 0.51 1.57
N GLU A 528 -14.51 0.53 1.08
CA GLU A 528 -15.68 0.03 1.81
C GLU A 528 -15.69 -1.51 1.75
N PHE A 529 -15.39 -2.08 0.59
CA PHE A 529 -15.26 -3.54 0.39
C PHE A 529 -14.07 -4.16 1.13
N ALA A 530 -12.94 -3.45 1.22
CA ALA A 530 -11.75 -3.90 1.93
C ALA A 530 -11.89 -3.83 3.47
N GLU A 531 -12.91 -3.13 3.98
CA GLU A 531 -13.13 -2.85 5.41
C GLU A 531 -11.88 -2.32 6.10
N MET A 532 -11.24 -1.30 5.53
CA MET A 532 -10.08 -0.65 6.15
C MET A 532 -10.53 0.32 7.26
N ILE A 533 -9.78 0.43 8.35
CA ILE A 533 -9.92 1.52 9.33
C ILE A 533 -8.59 2.30 9.41
N PRO A 534 -8.62 3.64 9.55
CA PRO A 534 -9.80 4.50 9.72
C PRO A 534 -10.50 4.85 8.40
N SER A 535 -9.85 4.67 7.26
CA SER A 535 -10.30 5.14 5.94
C SER A 535 -11.71 4.71 5.53
N GLY A 536 -12.13 3.50 5.90
CA GLY A 536 -13.46 2.91 5.61
C GLY A 536 -14.53 3.20 6.67
N LEU A 537 -14.25 3.99 7.70
CA LEU A 537 -15.25 4.45 8.67
C LEU A 537 -16.22 5.45 8.04
N ASN A 538 -17.40 5.58 8.63
CA ASN A 538 -18.40 6.59 8.25
C ASN A 538 -18.84 7.37 9.48
N VAL A 539 -18.14 8.48 9.75
CA VAL A 539 -18.42 9.39 10.87
C VAL A 539 -18.52 10.84 10.35
N PRO A 540 -19.44 11.69 10.85
CA PRO A 540 -19.75 13.01 10.24
C PRO A 540 -18.59 14.03 10.25
N ASN A 541 -17.56 13.75 11.03
CA ASN A 541 -16.39 14.57 11.26
C ASN A 541 -15.09 13.91 10.73
N MET A 542 -15.19 12.97 9.79
CA MET A 542 -14.04 12.42 9.06
C MET A 542 -14.14 12.70 7.56
N VAL A 543 -13.00 12.83 6.88
CA VAL A 543 -12.88 12.75 5.42
C VAL A 543 -11.75 11.80 5.01
N THR A 544 -12.01 10.96 4.00
CA THR A 544 -11.03 10.04 3.43
C THR A 544 -10.48 10.60 2.12
N VAL A 545 -9.15 10.56 1.96
CA VAL A 545 -8.40 11.33 0.96
C VAL A 545 -7.66 10.41 -0.01
N GLY A 546 -7.99 10.51 -1.29
CA GLY A 546 -7.28 9.84 -2.39
C GLY A 546 -6.10 10.66 -2.90
N ALA A 547 -5.21 10.01 -3.64
CA ALA A 547 -4.03 10.64 -4.22
C ALA A 547 -4.23 10.98 -5.71
N ILE A 548 -3.81 12.18 -6.10
CA ILE A 548 -3.50 12.55 -7.48
C ILE A 548 -1.99 12.77 -7.66
N ASP A 549 -1.54 12.87 -8.91
CA ASP A 549 -0.27 13.50 -9.28
C ASP A 549 -0.39 15.03 -9.32
N SER A 550 0.69 15.72 -9.71
CA SER A 550 0.69 17.18 -9.89
C SER A 550 -0.16 17.67 -11.08
N SER A 551 -0.60 16.77 -11.98
CA SER A 551 -1.42 17.09 -13.15
C SER A 551 -2.93 17.02 -12.93
N GLY A 552 -3.33 16.51 -11.75
CA GLY A 552 -4.72 16.26 -11.38
C GLY A 552 -5.23 14.86 -11.71
N LYS A 553 -4.38 13.94 -12.18
CA LYS A 553 -4.76 12.55 -12.47
C LYS A 553 -4.66 11.70 -11.20
N PRO A 554 -5.60 10.77 -10.94
CA PRO A 554 -5.44 9.78 -9.88
C PRO A 554 -4.13 8.99 -10.04
N THR A 555 -3.47 8.64 -8.94
CA THR A 555 -2.31 7.73 -9.00
C THR A 555 -2.78 6.28 -9.09
N ASP A 556 -2.04 5.42 -9.81
CA ASP A 556 -2.43 4.01 -10.01
C ASP A 556 -2.53 3.18 -8.72
N PHE A 557 -2.01 3.68 -7.61
CA PHE A 557 -2.10 3.06 -6.30
C PHE A 557 -3.32 3.51 -5.48
N THR A 558 -3.98 4.63 -5.80
CA THR A 558 -4.95 5.23 -4.86
C THR A 558 -6.15 4.30 -4.62
N THR A 559 -6.28 3.81 -3.39
CA THR A 559 -7.50 3.19 -2.89
C THR A 559 -8.68 4.15 -3.11
N PHE A 560 -9.82 3.61 -3.54
CA PHE A 560 -10.99 4.36 -3.97
C PHE A 560 -12.25 3.90 -3.22
N GLY A 561 -13.37 4.57 -3.44
CA GLY A 561 -14.66 4.20 -2.84
C GLY A 561 -15.70 5.30 -3.03
N LYS A 562 -16.85 5.18 -2.36
CA LYS A 562 -17.85 6.26 -2.29
C LYS A 562 -17.51 7.28 -1.20
N ASN A 563 -16.86 6.83 -0.12
CA ASN A 563 -16.33 7.68 0.94
C ASN A 563 -15.01 8.41 0.61
N VAL A 564 -14.30 8.03 -0.47
CA VAL A 564 -13.08 8.72 -0.95
C VAL A 564 -13.49 9.93 -1.81
N VAL A 565 -13.80 11.04 -1.14
CA VAL A 565 -14.44 12.23 -1.75
C VAL A 565 -13.50 13.39 -2.05
N LEU A 566 -12.39 13.52 -1.32
CA LEU A 566 -11.37 14.56 -1.55
C LEU A 566 -10.07 13.96 -2.07
N TYR A 567 -9.39 14.70 -2.95
CA TYR A 567 -8.13 14.34 -3.56
C TYR A 567 -7.11 15.47 -3.41
N ALA A 568 -5.85 15.09 -3.24
CA ALA A 568 -4.71 15.99 -3.13
C ALA A 568 -3.44 15.34 -3.71
N ASN A 569 -2.40 16.12 -4.01
CA ASN A 569 -1.16 15.51 -4.52
C ASN A 569 -0.58 14.52 -3.49
N GLY A 570 -0.39 13.29 -3.94
CA GLY A 570 0.23 12.19 -3.21
C GLY A 570 1.36 11.53 -4.01
N PHE A 571 1.81 12.12 -5.12
CA PHE A 571 2.94 11.64 -5.92
C PHE A 571 4.12 12.61 -5.83
N GLU A 572 5.33 12.08 -5.64
CA GLU A 572 6.58 12.85 -5.59
C GLU A 572 6.56 14.06 -4.62
N VAL A 573 5.84 13.92 -3.50
CA VAL A 573 5.62 15.03 -2.56
C VAL A 573 6.86 15.23 -1.71
N ASP A 574 7.52 16.37 -1.89
CA ASP A 574 8.71 16.76 -1.13
C ASP A 574 8.36 17.28 0.27
N SER A 575 8.98 16.71 1.29
CA SER A 575 8.83 17.10 2.70
C SER A 575 10.00 16.58 3.55
N TYR A 576 9.99 16.89 4.84
CA TYR A 576 11.08 16.60 5.77
C TYR A 576 11.23 15.12 6.14
N VAL A 577 12.47 14.69 6.36
CA VAL A 577 12.80 13.46 7.10
C VAL A 577 13.60 13.81 8.37
N PRO A 578 13.64 12.93 9.39
CA PRO A 578 14.34 13.21 10.65
C PRO A 578 15.81 13.59 10.46
N GLY A 579 16.24 14.64 11.15
CA GLY A 579 17.50 15.36 10.91
C GLY A 579 17.37 16.61 10.04
N GLY A 580 16.20 16.86 9.42
CA GLY A 580 15.89 18.11 8.72
C GLY A 580 16.20 18.14 7.22
N GLU A 581 16.72 17.04 6.65
CA GLU A 581 16.78 16.83 5.21
C GLU A 581 15.36 16.76 4.60
N ARG A 582 15.23 16.93 3.28
CA ARG A 582 13.96 16.78 2.56
C ARG A 582 14.06 15.70 1.48
N MET A 583 12.97 14.95 1.31
CA MET A 583 12.86 13.83 0.39
C MET A 583 11.45 13.78 -0.21
N LYS A 584 11.35 13.31 -1.46
CA LYS A 584 10.06 13.02 -2.12
C LYS A 584 9.55 11.64 -1.71
N PHE A 585 8.31 11.56 -1.21
CA PHE A 585 7.58 10.31 -1.00
C PHE A 585 6.29 10.28 -1.83
N SER A 586 5.82 9.07 -2.15
CA SER A 586 4.58 8.82 -2.88
C SER A 586 3.64 7.91 -2.07
N GLY A 587 2.36 8.27 -1.99
CA GLY A 587 1.32 7.55 -1.26
C GLY A 587 0.12 8.45 -0.91
N THR A 588 -1.04 7.86 -0.63
CA THR A 588 -2.19 8.60 -0.03
C THR A 588 -1.84 9.18 1.34
N SER A 589 -0.84 8.59 2.01
CA SER A 589 -0.12 9.16 3.15
C SER A 589 0.34 10.61 2.98
N MET A 590 0.64 11.05 1.75
CA MET A 590 1.10 12.41 1.42
C MET A 590 -0.05 13.30 0.93
N ALA A 591 -1.12 12.70 0.38
CA ALA A 591 -2.34 13.41 0.01
C ALA A 591 -3.17 13.85 1.24
N SER A 592 -3.33 12.95 2.23
CA SER A 592 -4.05 13.24 3.48
C SER A 592 -3.54 14.50 4.21
N PRO A 593 -2.23 14.68 4.46
CA PRO A 593 -1.74 15.87 5.15
C PRO A 593 -1.83 17.16 4.32
N ASN A 594 -1.94 17.08 2.99
CA ASN A 594 -2.27 18.26 2.17
C ASN A 594 -3.71 18.75 2.45
N VAL A 595 -4.66 17.83 2.65
CA VAL A 595 -6.03 18.17 3.10
C VAL A 595 -6.02 18.65 4.55
N ALA A 596 -5.26 18.01 5.44
CA ALA A 596 -5.12 18.45 6.84
C ALA A 596 -4.49 19.85 6.95
N ASN A 597 -3.50 20.17 6.10
CA ASN A 597 -2.89 21.50 5.99
C ASN A 597 -3.92 22.56 5.57
N LEU A 598 -4.73 22.28 4.55
CA LEU A 598 -5.79 23.19 4.11
C LEU A 598 -6.86 23.38 5.19
N ALA A 599 -7.34 22.29 5.81
CA ALA A 599 -8.26 22.37 6.94
C ALA A 599 -7.68 23.20 8.10
N GLY A 600 -6.39 23.04 8.40
CA GLY A 600 -5.67 23.86 9.37
C GLY A 600 -5.66 25.34 8.99
N LYS A 601 -5.37 25.68 7.73
CA LYS A 601 -5.39 27.08 7.24
C LYS A 601 -6.81 27.68 7.28
N ILE A 602 -7.84 26.89 6.99
CA ILE A 602 -9.26 27.27 7.11
C ILE A 602 -9.62 27.56 8.58
N VAL A 603 -9.29 26.66 9.51
CA VAL A 603 -9.55 26.83 10.96
C VAL A 603 -8.76 27.99 11.54
N ALA A 604 -7.53 28.23 11.09
CA ALA A 604 -6.72 29.36 11.53
C ALA A 604 -7.40 30.71 11.19
N LEU A 605 -7.98 30.85 10.00
CA LEU A 605 -8.72 32.05 9.57
C LEU A 605 -10.13 32.16 10.15
N ASN A 606 -10.82 31.04 10.36
CA ASN A 606 -12.16 31.01 10.94
C ASN A 606 -12.33 29.82 11.90
N PRO A 607 -11.93 29.97 13.18
CA PRO A 607 -11.95 28.87 14.15
C PRO A 607 -13.35 28.41 14.55
N LYS A 608 -14.41 29.13 14.14
CA LYS A 608 -15.80 28.79 14.46
C LYS A 608 -16.40 27.68 13.58
N LEU A 609 -15.78 27.36 12.45
CA LEU A 609 -16.29 26.33 11.54
C LEU A 609 -16.20 24.94 12.16
N SER A 610 -17.27 24.16 11.99
CA SER A 610 -17.33 22.73 12.30
C SER A 610 -16.57 21.89 11.27
N PRO A 611 -16.18 20.63 11.61
CA PRO A 611 -15.57 19.70 10.65
C PRO A 611 -16.35 19.55 9.34
N THR A 612 -17.68 19.48 9.40
CA THR A 612 -18.53 19.38 8.20
C THR A 612 -18.45 20.64 7.34
N GLU A 613 -18.53 21.84 7.93
CA GLU A 613 -18.40 23.11 7.18
C GLU A 613 -17.01 23.28 6.55
N ILE A 614 -15.95 22.80 7.20
CA ILE A 614 -14.58 22.81 6.66
C ILE A 614 -14.50 21.90 5.43
N VAL A 615 -15.08 20.70 5.48
CA VAL A 615 -15.14 19.77 4.34
C VAL A 615 -15.99 20.31 3.20
N GLU A 616 -17.17 20.89 3.47
CA GLU A 616 -18.01 21.50 2.43
C GLU A 616 -17.37 22.76 1.82
N ALA A 617 -16.61 23.54 2.59
CA ALA A 617 -15.80 24.63 2.04
C ALA A 617 -14.73 24.13 1.08
N MET A 618 -14.03 23.03 1.42
CA MET A 618 -13.05 22.40 0.52
C MET A 618 -13.73 21.83 -0.75
N LYS A 619 -14.85 21.11 -0.63
CA LYS A 619 -15.62 20.61 -1.79
C LYS A 619 -16.09 21.72 -2.72
N ARG A 620 -16.70 22.78 -2.18
CA ARG A 620 -17.25 23.91 -2.95
C ARG A 620 -16.19 24.74 -3.67
N THR A 621 -14.95 24.73 -3.17
CA THR A 621 -13.84 25.52 -3.74
C THR A 621 -12.83 24.68 -4.52
N GLY A 622 -12.87 23.36 -4.41
CA GLY A 622 -12.05 22.45 -5.19
C GLY A 622 -12.42 22.40 -6.67
N ASP A 623 -11.71 21.57 -7.41
CA ASP A 623 -11.89 21.32 -8.83
C ASP A 623 -12.39 19.87 -9.04
N PRO A 624 -13.31 19.61 -9.98
CA PRO A 624 -13.85 18.27 -10.20
C PRO A 624 -12.76 17.33 -10.73
N LEU A 625 -12.72 16.10 -10.21
CA LEU A 625 -11.81 15.06 -10.70
C LEU A 625 -12.32 14.52 -12.05
N GLU A 626 -11.58 14.78 -13.13
CA GLU A 626 -11.99 14.43 -14.48
C GLU A 626 -12.23 12.91 -14.63
N GLY A 627 -13.38 12.53 -15.18
CA GLY A 627 -13.81 11.13 -15.30
C GLY A 627 -14.41 10.51 -14.02
N HIS A 628 -14.41 11.20 -12.89
CA HIS A 628 -14.86 10.65 -11.60
C HIS A 628 -15.92 11.53 -10.90
N GLU A 629 -17.19 11.29 -11.21
CA GLU A 629 -18.33 12.03 -10.65
C GLU A 629 -18.32 12.08 -9.11
N GLY A 630 -18.59 13.26 -8.55
CA GLY A 630 -18.67 13.50 -7.10
C GLY A 630 -17.32 13.58 -6.36
N ARG A 631 -16.19 13.30 -7.02
CA ARG A 631 -14.84 13.39 -6.42
C ARG A 631 -14.20 14.74 -6.72
N ILE A 632 -13.55 15.34 -5.73
CA ILE A 632 -13.05 16.74 -5.78
C ILE A 632 -11.56 16.80 -5.44
N ILE A 633 -10.77 17.43 -6.30
CA ILE A 633 -9.40 17.85 -6.02
C ILE A 633 -9.45 19.13 -5.17
N ILE A 634 -8.77 19.19 -4.03
CA ILE A 634 -8.76 20.43 -3.23
C ILE A 634 -8.00 21.56 -3.94
N ASN A 635 -8.51 22.80 -3.83
CA ASN A 635 -7.83 23.99 -4.34
C ASN A 635 -7.53 24.97 -3.17
N PRO A 636 -6.36 24.85 -2.52
CA PRO A 636 -6.01 25.65 -1.34
C PRO A 636 -6.11 27.17 -1.58
N LYS A 637 -5.62 27.63 -2.74
CA LYS A 637 -5.64 29.04 -3.14
C LYS A 637 -7.06 29.60 -3.28
N ARG A 638 -7.99 28.85 -3.89
CA ARG A 638 -9.40 29.25 -4.00
C ARG A 638 -10.12 29.23 -2.64
N ALA A 639 -9.90 28.17 -1.85
CA ALA A 639 -10.44 28.03 -0.50
C ALA A 639 -10.06 29.20 0.42
N ILE A 640 -8.78 29.57 0.44
CA ILE A 640 -8.26 30.66 1.28
C ILE A 640 -8.58 32.05 0.68
N GLY A 641 -8.73 32.18 -0.64
CA GLY A 641 -9.22 33.40 -1.28
C GLY A 641 -10.61 33.79 -0.77
N VAL A 642 -11.56 32.85 -0.81
CA VAL A 642 -12.93 33.05 -0.33
C VAL A 642 -12.97 33.46 1.16
N LEU A 643 -12.10 32.90 2.01
CA LEU A 643 -12.01 33.27 3.43
C LEU A 643 -11.35 34.64 3.67
N ARG A 644 -10.51 35.12 2.75
CA ARG A 644 -9.96 36.49 2.75
C ARG A 644 -10.95 37.52 2.20
N GLY A 645 -12.01 37.08 1.53
CA GLY A 645 -12.98 37.95 0.85
C GLY A 645 -12.58 38.36 -0.57
N ASN A 646 -11.73 37.55 -1.21
CA ASN A 646 -11.21 37.74 -2.57
C ASN A 646 -11.85 36.76 -3.57
#